data_AF-A0A223HW88-F1
#
_entry.id   AF-A0A223HW88-F1
#
_cell.length_a   1.000
_cell.length_b   1.000
_cell.length_c   1.000
_cell.angle_alpha   90.00
_cell.angle_beta   90.00
_cell.angle_gamma   90.00
#
_symmetry.space_group_name_H-M   'P 1'
#
loop_
_entity.id
_entity.type
_entity.pdbx_description
1 polymer ?
#
loop_
_entity_poly.entity_id
_entity_poly.type
_entity_poly.pdbx_seq_one_letter_code
_entity_poly.pdbx_strand_id
1 'polypeptide(L)'
;MENAMKVIKRNGMEEEFNKEMITNAVYKAFKAVDEGEYHEAMSIADEVTKYIEENFNGYANVEQIQDIVEQFLIRGGFAKAAKAYILYRKQHQDMREFKNMFMDIEKMVDEYIGKLDWRVNENSNMSYSLQGLNNHIASTITANYWLNKIYPKEVRDAHVNGDLHIHDLSLLSVYCCGWDLKDLLISGFTGVEGKVQSKPPKHFRSALGQIVNFFYTLQGEAAGAQAFSNFDTYLAPFIYYDKLSFKEVKQSLQEFIFNINVPTRVGFQTPFTNITMDLVVPDILADEPVIIGGKPMNRTYKEFQKEMDMLNMAFAEVMMEGDANGRIFTFPIPTYNITKDFDWESPVIDKIMEMTAKYGLPYFSNFVNSDLNPEDARSMCCRLRLDNRELRKRGGGLFGANPLTGSIGVVTINMPRIGFLSKTKDEFFKRLEKQMDTARKSLEIKRKVLEKMTEMGLYPYSKFYLRDINKRFGSYWQNHFNTIGLIGMNEALLNFMCVGITSDEGRNFALEVLDFMRHKLEEYQLESNYLYNLEASPAEGASYRLAKKDKELYKDIITAGDDVPYYTNSTQLPVDFTEDIFTALDLQDELQTKYTGGTVFHGFLGESISDPSTCKELVKKIAYNYRLPYYTITPTFSICDNHGYISGEHFTCPQCGKECEVYSRVVGYYRPLQNWNEGKKKEFADRKEFVI
;
A
#
# COMPACT_ATOMS: atom_id res chain seq x y z
N MET A 1 4.79 -56.89 18.79
CA MET A 1 5.59 -55.91 18.03
C MET A 1 5.30 -54.57 18.67
N GLU A 2 6.14 -54.13 19.59
CA GLU A 2 6.08 -52.76 20.11
C GLU A 2 6.34 -51.81 18.94
N ASN A 3 5.48 -50.82 18.75
CA ASN A 3 5.70 -49.79 17.73
C ASN A 3 6.97 -49.03 18.09
N ALA A 4 8.06 -49.28 17.36
CA ALA A 4 9.30 -48.54 17.52
C ALA A 4 9.01 -47.05 17.31
N MET A 5 9.37 -46.23 18.30
CA MET A 5 9.09 -44.81 18.28
C MET A 5 9.90 -44.13 17.16
N LYS A 6 9.25 -43.28 16.37
CA LYS A 6 9.88 -42.56 15.26
C LYS A 6 9.94 -41.06 15.51
N VAL A 7 11.00 -40.45 15.02
CA VAL A 7 11.23 -39.01 15.03
C VAL A 7 11.01 -38.45 13.63
N ILE A 8 10.12 -37.48 13.52
CA ILE A 8 9.91 -36.75 12.26
C ILE A 8 10.94 -35.61 12.20
N LYS A 9 11.92 -35.75 11.30
CA LYS A 9 12.91 -34.71 11.02
C LYS A 9 12.26 -33.52 10.32
N ARG A 10 12.95 -32.39 10.37
CA ARG A 10 12.48 -31.11 9.82
C ARG A 10 12.25 -31.12 8.29
N ASN A 11 12.83 -32.08 7.58
CA ASN A 11 12.63 -32.32 6.15
C ASN A 11 11.51 -33.32 5.85
N GLY A 12 10.72 -33.72 6.88
CA GLY A 12 9.65 -34.70 6.76
C GLY A 12 10.09 -36.16 6.77
N MET A 13 11.40 -36.45 6.82
CA MET A 13 11.89 -37.82 6.89
C MET A 13 11.67 -38.42 8.28
N GLU A 14 11.29 -39.69 8.32
CA GLU A 14 11.17 -40.47 9.55
C GLU A 14 12.51 -41.15 9.87
N GLU A 15 12.96 -41.03 11.11
CA GLU A 15 14.09 -41.79 11.64
C GLU A 15 13.72 -42.48 12.95
N GLU A 16 14.44 -43.53 13.33
CA GLU A 16 14.25 -44.19 14.62
C GLU A 16 14.64 -43.27 15.78
N PHE A 17 13.85 -43.30 16.84
CA PHE A 17 14.15 -42.54 18.06
C PHE A 17 15.46 -43.04 18.69
N ASN A 18 16.38 -42.12 18.92
CA ASN A 18 17.66 -42.40 19.56
C ASN A 18 17.85 -41.55 20.82
N LYS A 19 17.65 -42.18 21.99
CA LYS A 19 17.84 -41.57 23.31
C LYS A 19 19.24 -40.98 23.48
N GLU A 20 20.28 -41.61 22.92
CA GLU A 20 21.67 -41.17 23.07
C GLU A 20 21.90 -39.78 22.47
N MET A 21 21.12 -39.38 21.46
CA MET A 21 21.16 -38.02 20.93
C MET A 21 20.68 -36.98 21.95
N ILE A 22 19.69 -37.33 22.78
CA ILE A 22 19.18 -36.46 23.85
C ILE A 22 20.22 -36.37 24.96
N THR A 23 20.74 -37.52 25.42
CA THR A 23 21.80 -37.58 26.45
C THR A 23 22.99 -36.71 26.07
N ASN A 24 23.48 -36.83 24.83
CA ASN A 24 24.61 -36.06 24.35
C ASN A 24 24.31 -34.56 24.22
N ALA A 25 23.09 -34.19 23.83
CA ALA A 25 22.70 -32.79 23.72
C ALA A 25 22.58 -32.12 25.10
N VAL A 26 22.00 -32.83 26.07
CA VAL A 26 21.92 -32.38 27.47
C VAL A 26 23.30 -32.27 28.09
N TYR A 27 24.15 -33.28 27.89
CA TYR A 27 25.51 -33.26 28.44
C TYR A 27 26.38 -32.13 27.86
N LYS A 28 26.20 -31.78 26.58
CA LYS A 28 26.83 -30.60 25.98
C LYS A 28 26.36 -29.29 26.63
N ALA A 29 25.06 -29.19 26.95
CA ALA A 29 24.53 -28.03 27.66
C ALA A 29 25.12 -27.94 29.08
N PHE A 30 25.23 -29.07 29.79
CA PHE A 30 25.90 -29.19 31.09
C PHE A 30 27.35 -28.70 31.05
N LYS A 31 28.15 -29.17 30.10
CA LYS A 31 29.55 -28.74 29.95
C LYS A 31 29.71 -27.28 29.53
N ALA A 32 28.72 -26.68 28.87
CA ALA A 32 28.77 -25.27 28.47
C ALA A 32 28.63 -24.30 29.66
N VAL A 33 28.04 -24.75 30.77
CA VAL A 33 27.81 -23.92 31.97
C VAL A 33 28.47 -24.48 33.24
N ASP A 34 29.31 -25.51 33.07
CA ASP A 34 29.95 -26.25 34.16
C ASP A 34 28.94 -26.70 35.24
N GLU A 35 27.82 -27.25 34.78
CA GLU A 35 26.67 -27.67 35.61
C GLU A 35 26.27 -29.09 35.22
N GLY A 36 26.32 -30.05 36.16
CA GLY A 36 25.86 -31.42 35.95
C GLY A 36 26.86 -32.38 35.28
N GLU A 37 26.60 -33.67 35.45
CA GLU A 37 27.44 -34.78 34.97
C GLU A 37 26.71 -35.68 33.96
N TYR A 38 27.46 -36.56 33.27
CA TYR A 38 26.91 -37.41 32.21
C TYR A 38 25.75 -38.31 32.70
N HIS A 39 25.84 -38.81 33.93
CA HIS A 39 24.79 -39.65 34.51
C HIS A 39 23.47 -38.89 34.74
N GLU A 40 23.54 -37.61 35.10
CA GLU A 40 22.36 -36.73 35.23
C GLU A 40 21.76 -36.42 33.86
N ALA A 41 22.60 -36.22 32.84
CA ALA A 41 22.14 -36.04 31.46
C ALA A 41 21.40 -37.29 30.94
N MET A 42 21.88 -38.48 31.31
CA MET A 42 21.23 -39.74 31.00
C MET A 42 19.90 -39.89 31.72
N SER A 43 19.82 -39.49 33.00
CA SER A 43 18.57 -39.49 33.78
C SER A 43 17.51 -38.57 33.15
N ILE A 44 17.91 -37.36 32.74
CA ILE A 44 17.00 -36.45 32.03
C ILE A 44 16.54 -37.07 30.70
N ALA A 45 17.44 -37.70 29.94
CA ALA A 45 17.08 -38.36 28.69
C ALA A 45 16.11 -39.54 28.92
N ASP A 46 16.25 -40.28 30.02
CA ASP A 46 15.30 -41.34 30.43
C ASP A 46 13.91 -40.77 30.71
N GLU A 47 13.83 -39.69 31.49
CA GLU A 47 12.57 -39.04 31.82
C GLU A 47 11.88 -38.46 30.58
N VAL A 48 12.65 -37.83 29.68
CA VAL A 48 12.15 -37.32 28.39
C VAL A 48 11.64 -38.47 27.52
N THR A 49 12.39 -39.58 27.42
CA THR A 49 12.01 -40.74 26.61
C THR A 49 10.70 -41.33 27.11
N LYS A 50 10.61 -41.58 28.42
CA LYS A 50 9.40 -42.09 29.06
C LYS A 50 8.20 -41.16 28.85
N TYR A 51 8.39 -39.85 29.00
CA TYR A 51 7.33 -38.88 28.77
C TYR A 51 6.83 -38.93 27.32
N ILE A 52 7.74 -39.07 26.35
CA ILE A 52 7.35 -39.14 24.95
C ILE A 52 6.61 -40.46 24.66
N GLU A 53 7.07 -41.60 25.16
CA GLU A 53 6.41 -42.89 25.01
C GLU A 53 4.99 -42.91 25.60
N GLU A 54 4.78 -42.23 26.73
CA GLU A 54 3.47 -42.15 27.40
C GLU A 54 2.50 -41.17 26.74
N ASN A 55 3.00 -40.11 26.09
CA ASN A 55 2.18 -38.98 25.63
C ASN A 55 2.08 -38.87 24.09
N PHE A 56 2.87 -39.64 23.34
CA PHE A 56 2.88 -39.59 21.87
C PHE A 56 2.60 -40.97 21.29
N ASN A 57 1.72 -41.02 20.30
CA ASN A 57 1.31 -42.27 19.62
C ASN A 57 2.37 -42.74 18.59
N GLY A 58 3.61 -42.97 19.04
CA GLY A 58 4.71 -43.51 18.23
C GLY A 58 5.45 -42.52 17.32
N TYR A 59 5.03 -41.26 17.26
CA TYR A 59 5.66 -40.21 16.46
C TYR A 59 5.82 -38.92 17.26
N ALA A 60 7.02 -38.35 17.24
CA ALA A 60 7.29 -37.00 17.75
C ALA A 60 8.14 -36.21 16.77
N ASN A 61 7.86 -34.92 16.60
CA ASN A 61 8.71 -34.06 15.80
C ASN A 61 9.93 -33.58 16.61
N VAL A 62 11.02 -33.24 15.93
CA VAL A 62 12.26 -32.82 16.61
C VAL A 62 12.05 -31.60 17.51
N GLU A 63 11.16 -30.67 17.18
CA GLU A 63 10.91 -29.47 18.00
C GLU A 63 10.20 -29.83 19.32
N GLN A 64 9.22 -30.74 19.28
CA GLN A 64 8.51 -31.25 20.46
C GLN A 64 9.48 -31.94 21.42
N ILE A 65 10.38 -32.79 20.90
CA ILE A 65 11.41 -33.44 21.72
C ILE A 65 12.31 -32.38 22.38
N GLN A 66 12.72 -31.35 21.63
CA GLN A 66 13.55 -30.28 22.17
C GLN A 66 12.83 -29.44 23.25
N ASP A 67 11.54 -29.15 23.07
CA ASP A 67 10.72 -28.44 24.06
C ASP A 67 10.55 -29.26 25.35
N ILE A 68 10.38 -30.58 25.22
CA ILE A 68 10.29 -31.50 26.36
C ILE A 68 11.62 -31.54 27.11
N VAL A 69 12.76 -31.64 26.40
CA VAL A 69 14.10 -31.59 27.03
C VAL A 69 14.30 -30.30 27.83
N GLU A 70 13.87 -29.16 27.31
CA GLU A 70 13.90 -27.88 28.02
C GLU A 70 13.09 -27.92 29.34
N GLN A 71 11.87 -28.45 29.28
CA GLN A 71 11.01 -28.57 30.47
C GLN A 71 11.65 -29.46 31.54
N PHE A 72 12.22 -30.60 31.15
CA PHE A 72 12.85 -31.53 32.08
C PHE A 72 14.16 -31.00 32.66
N LEU A 73 14.95 -30.22 31.90
CA LEU A 73 16.11 -29.50 32.43
C LEU A 73 15.72 -28.50 33.52
N ILE A 74 14.63 -27.75 33.31
CA ILE A 74 14.12 -26.79 34.31
C ILE A 74 13.59 -27.51 35.54
N ARG A 75 12.79 -28.58 35.36
CA ARG A 75 12.25 -29.39 36.46
C ARG A 75 13.34 -30.07 37.30
N GLY A 76 14.43 -30.49 36.66
CA GLY A 76 15.60 -31.07 37.31
C GLY A 76 16.46 -30.05 38.07
N GLY A 77 16.11 -28.76 38.07
CA GLY A 77 16.87 -27.71 38.75
C GLY A 77 18.06 -27.15 37.97
N PHE A 78 18.28 -27.60 36.73
CA PHE A 78 19.41 -27.21 35.88
C PHE A 78 19.07 -25.98 35.03
N ALA A 79 18.73 -24.87 35.69
CA ALA A 79 18.25 -23.66 35.01
C ALA A 79 19.31 -23.03 34.09
N LYS A 80 20.61 -23.12 34.43
CA LYS A 80 21.68 -22.56 33.57
C LYS A 80 21.89 -23.42 32.34
N ALA A 81 21.88 -24.75 32.50
CA ALA A 81 21.94 -25.69 31.40
C ALA A 81 20.73 -25.58 30.47
N ALA A 82 19.51 -25.42 31.01
CA ALA A 82 18.32 -25.15 30.21
C ALA A 82 18.51 -23.90 29.34
N LYS A 83 18.99 -22.80 29.92
CA LYS A 83 19.30 -21.58 29.18
C LYS A 83 20.36 -21.79 28.09
N ALA A 84 21.44 -22.52 28.39
CA ALA A 84 22.48 -22.83 27.42
C ALA A 84 21.97 -23.70 26.26
N TYR A 85 21.11 -24.68 26.57
CA TYR A 85 20.44 -25.53 25.59
C TYR A 85 19.53 -24.71 24.66
N ILE A 86 18.71 -23.81 25.22
CA ILE A 86 17.84 -22.90 24.46
C ILE A 86 18.67 -22.01 23.53
N LEU A 87 19.74 -21.40 24.05
CA LEU A 87 20.62 -20.52 23.27
C LEU A 87 21.33 -21.28 22.15
N TYR A 88 21.81 -22.49 22.41
CA TYR A 88 22.45 -23.35 21.41
C TYR A 88 21.46 -23.75 20.30
N ARG A 89 20.23 -24.15 20.67
CA ARG A 89 19.15 -24.43 19.71
C ARG A 89 18.86 -23.20 18.86
N LYS A 90 18.76 -22.01 19.47
CA LYS A 90 18.52 -20.75 18.77
C LYS A 90 19.66 -20.41 17.82
N GLN A 91 20.92 -20.54 18.24
CA GLN A 91 22.09 -20.30 17.40
C GLN A 91 22.14 -21.26 16.19
N HIS A 92 21.87 -22.54 16.40
CA HIS A 92 21.81 -23.53 15.32
C HIS A 92 20.62 -23.33 14.38
N GLN A 93 19.49 -22.87 14.91
CA GLN A 93 18.36 -22.44 14.09
C GLN A 93 18.76 -21.24 13.23
N ASP A 94 19.35 -20.21 13.82
CA ASP A 94 19.78 -19.00 13.12
C ASP A 94 20.83 -19.32 12.03
N MET A 95 21.78 -20.24 12.29
CA MET A 95 22.76 -20.70 11.27
C MET A 95 22.08 -21.44 10.10
N ARG A 96 21.04 -22.24 10.36
CA ARG A 96 20.29 -22.93 9.30
C ARG A 96 19.44 -21.96 8.50
N GLU A 97 18.74 -21.04 9.17
CA GLU A 97 17.99 -19.96 8.53
C GLU A 97 18.91 -19.14 7.62
N PHE A 98 20.12 -18.83 8.09
CA PHE A 98 21.13 -18.15 7.28
C PHE A 98 21.55 -18.99 6.07
N LYS A 99 21.89 -20.27 6.24
CA LYS A 99 22.29 -21.14 5.11
C LYS A 99 21.18 -21.27 4.05
N ASN A 100 19.94 -21.44 4.47
CA ASN A 100 18.79 -21.52 3.55
C ASN A 100 18.62 -20.21 2.79
N MET A 101 18.71 -19.07 3.47
CA MET A 101 18.64 -17.75 2.83
C MET A 101 19.70 -17.56 1.73
N PHE A 102 20.92 -18.08 1.91
CA PHE A 102 21.97 -18.00 0.87
C PHE A 102 21.66 -18.85 -0.35
N MET A 103 21.22 -20.10 -0.18
CA MET A 103 20.84 -20.95 -1.31
C MET A 103 19.61 -20.38 -2.04
N ASP A 104 18.70 -19.75 -1.32
CA ASP A 104 17.53 -19.08 -1.89
C ASP A 104 17.95 -17.87 -2.76
N ILE A 105 19.02 -17.14 -2.41
CA ILE A 105 19.52 -16.00 -3.20
C ILE A 105 20.10 -16.47 -4.55
N GLU A 106 20.92 -17.53 -4.57
CA GLU A 106 21.46 -18.07 -5.83
C GLU A 106 20.34 -18.49 -6.78
N LYS A 107 19.38 -19.26 -6.25
CA LYS A 107 18.20 -19.70 -7.01
C LYS A 107 17.38 -18.53 -7.54
N MET A 108 17.19 -17.49 -6.73
CA MET A 108 16.46 -16.29 -7.11
C MET A 108 17.13 -15.50 -8.22
N VAL A 109 18.47 -15.40 -8.21
CA VAL A 109 19.23 -14.80 -9.29
C VAL A 109 19.01 -15.58 -10.59
N ASP A 110 19.13 -16.90 -10.54
CA ASP A 110 18.93 -17.77 -11.70
C ASP A 110 17.49 -17.70 -12.25
N GLU A 111 16.49 -17.73 -11.37
CA GLU A 111 15.07 -17.62 -11.74
C GLU A 111 14.72 -16.26 -12.36
N TYR A 112 15.26 -15.18 -11.80
CA TYR A 112 15.05 -13.84 -12.35
C TYR A 112 15.71 -13.70 -13.72
N ILE A 113 16.97 -14.13 -13.87
CA ILE A 113 17.69 -14.12 -15.18
C ILE A 113 16.95 -14.99 -16.20
N GLY A 114 16.41 -16.14 -15.78
CA GLY A 114 15.61 -17.03 -16.60
C GLY A 114 14.19 -16.52 -16.91
N LYS A 115 13.72 -15.43 -16.28
CA LYS A 115 12.33 -14.93 -16.33
C LYS A 115 11.29 -15.98 -15.92
N LEU A 116 11.60 -16.84 -14.95
CA LEU A 116 10.76 -17.98 -14.56
C LEU A 116 9.83 -17.70 -13.37
N ASP A 117 10.02 -16.60 -12.63
CA ASP A 117 9.17 -16.23 -11.49
C ASP A 117 8.13 -15.16 -11.87
N TRP A 118 6.86 -15.43 -11.59
CA TRP A 118 5.76 -14.48 -11.79
C TRP A 118 5.91 -13.23 -10.91
N ARG A 119 6.63 -13.31 -9.78
CA ARG A 119 6.89 -12.17 -8.89
C ARG A 119 7.69 -11.05 -9.54
N VAL A 120 8.32 -11.31 -10.70
CA VAL A 120 8.92 -10.26 -11.54
C VAL A 120 7.87 -9.21 -11.93
N ASN A 121 6.60 -9.60 -12.08
CA ASN A 121 5.48 -8.71 -12.41
C ASN A 121 4.59 -8.40 -11.18
N GLU A 122 5.07 -8.58 -9.95
CA GLU A 122 4.31 -8.22 -8.74
C GLU A 122 4.14 -6.69 -8.60
N ASN A 123 5.09 -5.92 -9.13
CA ASN A 123 5.02 -4.47 -9.22
C ASN A 123 5.10 -4.04 -10.69
N SER A 124 3.96 -3.59 -11.25
CA SER A 124 3.85 -3.19 -12.66
C SER A 124 4.68 -1.95 -13.04
N ASN A 125 5.29 -1.27 -12.06
CA ASN A 125 6.23 -0.18 -12.26
C ASN A 125 7.68 -0.65 -12.51
N MET A 126 7.99 -1.94 -12.40
CA MET A 126 9.33 -2.50 -12.62
C MET A 126 9.45 -3.25 -13.94
N SER A 127 10.65 -3.20 -14.53
CA SER A 127 10.99 -3.98 -15.73
C SER A 127 12.23 -4.84 -15.51
N TYR A 128 12.34 -5.93 -16.29
CA TYR A 128 13.50 -6.80 -16.28
C TYR A 128 14.78 -6.01 -16.59
N SER A 129 15.58 -5.80 -15.55
CA SER A 129 16.85 -5.08 -15.60
C SER A 129 17.77 -5.50 -14.47
N LEU A 130 19.05 -5.12 -14.53
CA LEU A 130 20.00 -5.30 -13.44
C LEU A 130 19.55 -4.61 -12.14
N GLN A 131 18.96 -3.42 -12.26
CA GLN A 131 18.41 -2.72 -11.09
C GLN A 131 17.18 -3.43 -10.54
N GLY A 132 16.35 -4.00 -11.42
CA GLY A 132 15.24 -4.84 -11.02
C GLY A 132 15.69 -6.08 -10.22
N LEU A 133 16.77 -6.73 -10.67
CA LEU A 133 17.38 -7.86 -9.95
C LEU A 133 17.89 -7.44 -8.56
N ASN A 134 18.69 -6.37 -8.48
CA ASN A 134 19.21 -5.86 -7.22
C ASN A 134 18.09 -5.53 -6.23
N ASN A 135 17.02 -4.88 -6.73
CA ASN A 135 15.85 -4.57 -5.91
C ASN A 135 15.11 -5.83 -5.45
N HIS A 136 14.97 -6.84 -6.32
CA HIS A 136 14.31 -8.10 -6.00
C HIS A 136 15.04 -8.87 -4.88
N ILE A 137 16.37 -8.94 -4.95
CA ILE A 137 17.21 -9.55 -3.89
C ILE A 137 17.06 -8.77 -2.58
N ALA A 138 17.24 -7.45 -2.62
CA ALA A 138 17.15 -6.61 -1.42
C ALA A 138 15.74 -6.68 -0.78
N SER A 139 14.70 -6.69 -1.61
CA SER A 139 13.30 -6.80 -1.18
C SER A 139 13.05 -8.10 -0.44
N THR A 140 13.54 -9.23 -0.97
CA THR A 140 13.32 -10.53 -0.35
C THR A 140 14.08 -10.70 0.96
N ILE A 141 15.31 -10.19 1.05
CA ILE A 141 16.10 -10.20 2.29
C ILE A 141 15.39 -9.35 3.37
N THR A 142 14.93 -8.16 3.00
CA THR A 142 14.20 -7.27 3.91
C THR A 142 12.89 -7.89 4.40
N ALA A 143 12.14 -8.54 3.51
CA ALA A 143 10.90 -9.21 3.86
C ALA A 143 11.14 -10.35 4.86
N ASN A 144 12.20 -11.14 4.66
CA ASN A 144 12.60 -12.18 5.59
C ASN A 144 13.04 -11.61 6.95
N TYR A 145 13.72 -10.47 6.95
CA TYR A 145 14.10 -9.79 8.20
C TYR A 145 12.88 -9.33 8.99
N TRP A 146 11.90 -8.69 8.33
CA TRP A 146 10.61 -8.36 8.95
C TRP A 146 9.95 -9.61 9.54
N LEU A 147 9.78 -10.66 8.74
CA LEU A 147 9.01 -11.84 9.11
C LEU A 147 9.68 -12.69 10.19
N ASN A 148 11.00 -12.83 10.19
CA ASN A 148 11.71 -13.77 11.06
C ASN A 148 12.43 -13.11 12.24
N LYS A 149 12.79 -11.82 12.14
CA LYS A 149 13.50 -11.11 13.21
C LYS A 149 12.65 -10.06 13.91
N ILE A 150 11.76 -9.36 13.21
CA ILE A 150 10.95 -8.31 13.81
C ILE A 150 9.60 -8.84 14.30
N TYR A 151 8.87 -9.53 13.43
CA TYR A 151 7.52 -9.97 13.74
C TYR A 151 7.50 -11.24 14.58
N PRO A 152 6.56 -11.35 15.54
CA PRO A 152 6.33 -12.59 16.26
C PRO A 152 5.75 -13.66 15.34
N LYS A 153 5.93 -14.93 15.72
CA LYS A 153 5.48 -16.11 14.97
C LYS A 153 4.03 -16.00 14.49
N GLU A 154 3.12 -15.57 15.34
CA GLU A 154 1.70 -15.39 15.01
C GLU A 154 1.47 -14.46 13.80
N VAL A 155 2.10 -13.29 13.79
CA VAL A 155 1.98 -12.30 12.71
C VAL A 155 2.61 -12.83 11.43
N ARG A 156 3.80 -13.42 11.55
CA ARG A 156 4.50 -14.06 10.43
C ARG A 156 3.64 -15.14 9.80
N ASP A 157 3.14 -16.07 10.61
CA ASP A 157 2.39 -17.22 10.14
C ASP A 157 1.08 -16.77 9.48
N ALA A 158 0.39 -15.76 10.02
CA ALA A 158 -0.82 -15.21 9.39
C ALA A 158 -0.55 -14.65 7.97
N HIS A 159 0.59 -13.98 7.76
CA HIS A 159 1.01 -13.52 6.43
C HIS A 159 1.41 -14.69 5.52
N VAL A 160 2.23 -15.61 6.02
CA VAL A 160 2.79 -16.73 5.25
C VAL A 160 1.69 -17.71 4.84
N ASN A 161 0.74 -17.98 5.71
CA ASN A 161 -0.39 -18.87 5.45
C ASN A 161 -1.47 -18.20 4.59
N GLY A 162 -1.44 -16.88 4.42
CA GLY A 162 -2.41 -16.13 3.63
C GLY A 162 -3.72 -15.81 4.36
N ASP A 163 -3.73 -15.84 5.69
CA ASP A 163 -4.88 -15.37 6.49
C ASP A 163 -5.04 -13.85 6.41
N LEU A 164 -3.92 -13.14 6.23
CA LEU A 164 -3.84 -11.72 5.92
C LEU A 164 -2.64 -11.44 5.01
N HIS A 165 -2.57 -10.22 4.48
CA HIS A 165 -1.44 -9.73 3.70
C HIS A 165 -0.87 -8.47 4.36
N ILE A 166 0.44 -8.49 4.63
CA ILE A 166 1.19 -7.34 5.16
C ILE A 166 1.88 -6.72 3.95
N HIS A 167 1.54 -5.49 3.63
CA HIS A 167 2.09 -4.80 2.46
C HIS A 167 3.51 -4.31 2.70
N ASP A 168 4.26 -4.17 1.61
CA ASP A 168 5.58 -3.53 1.56
C ASP A 168 6.60 -4.06 2.57
N LEU A 169 6.64 -5.38 2.72
CA LEU A 169 7.71 -6.05 3.45
C LEU A 169 9.07 -5.93 2.74
N SER A 170 9.11 -5.41 1.50
CA SER A 170 10.33 -5.20 0.71
C SER A 170 11.25 -4.12 1.27
N LEU A 171 10.74 -3.22 2.12
CA LEU A 171 11.50 -2.09 2.66
C LEU A 171 11.36 -1.99 4.19
N LEU A 172 12.44 -1.58 4.86
CA LEU A 172 12.42 -1.19 6.27
C LEU A 172 11.96 0.26 6.38
N SER A 173 10.73 0.56 5.99
CA SER A 173 10.20 1.92 5.96
C SER A 173 8.69 1.98 6.20
N VAL A 174 8.17 3.19 6.32
CA VAL A 174 6.73 3.46 6.37
C VAL A 174 6.07 3.18 5.02
N TYR A 175 4.74 3.00 5.02
CA TYR A 175 3.98 2.76 3.79
C TYR A 175 3.98 4.00 2.91
N CYS A 176 3.47 5.14 3.39
CA CYS A 176 3.34 6.33 2.56
C CYS A 176 3.40 7.62 3.35
N CYS A 177 3.67 8.74 2.66
CA CYS A 177 3.83 10.06 3.26
C CYS A 177 3.21 11.16 2.39
N GLY A 178 2.33 11.97 2.96
CA GLY A 178 1.98 13.28 2.44
C GLY A 178 2.77 14.36 3.17
N TRP A 179 3.48 15.17 2.41
CA TRP A 179 4.46 16.16 2.90
C TRP A 179 3.90 17.57 2.85
N ASP A 180 4.49 18.47 3.64
CA ASP A 180 4.16 19.89 3.63
C ASP A 180 4.98 20.65 2.58
N LEU A 181 4.31 21.05 1.48
CA LEU A 181 4.95 21.86 0.45
C LEU A 181 5.36 23.23 0.99
N LYS A 182 4.59 23.82 1.93
CA LYS A 182 4.94 25.10 2.55
C LYS A 182 6.24 24.99 3.34
N ASP A 183 6.46 23.89 4.07
CA ASP A 183 7.73 23.66 4.76
C ASP A 183 8.91 23.58 3.78
N LEU A 184 8.75 22.89 2.65
CA LEU A 184 9.78 22.88 1.60
C LEU A 184 10.05 24.30 1.04
N LEU A 185 9.02 25.11 0.84
CA LEU A 185 9.16 26.48 0.34
C LEU A 185 9.77 27.44 1.39
N ILE A 186 9.62 27.16 2.69
CA ILE A 186 10.19 27.95 3.79
C ILE A 186 11.63 27.54 4.11
N SER A 187 11.88 26.23 4.18
CA SER A 187 13.14 25.65 4.64
C SER A 187 14.13 25.40 3.49
N GLY A 188 13.62 25.20 2.27
CA GLY A 188 14.38 24.65 1.15
C GLY A 188 14.61 23.14 1.30
N PHE A 189 15.27 22.55 0.30
CA PHE A 189 15.65 21.14 0.36
C PHE A 189 16.92 20.93 1.22
N THR A 190 16.75 20.50 2.47
CA THR A 190 17.83 20.48 3.48
C THR A 190 17.62 19.41 4.57
N GLY A 191 18.43 19.42 5.64
CA GLY A 191 18.20 18.66 6.87
C GLY A 191 19.22 17.57 7.19
N VAL A 192 20.11 17.23 6.24
CA VAL A 192 21.07 16.14 6.40
C VAL A 192 22.50 16.69 6.39
N GLU A 193 23.25 16.35 7.44
CA GLU A 193 24.65 16.77 7.61
C GLU A 193 25.55 16.13 6.53
N GLY A 194 26.50 16.91 6.01
CA GLY A 194 27.44 16.44 4.98
C GLY A 194 26.83 16.22 3.59
N LYS A 195 25.54 16.50 3.40
CA LYS A 195 24.86 16.49 2.09
C LYS A 195 24.68 17.90 1.56
N VAL A 196 24.58 18.03 0.24
CA VAL A 196 24.26 19.31 -0.41
C VAL A 196 22.86 19.75 0.01
N GLN A 197 22.73 21.04 0.34
CA GLN A 197 21.48 21.66 0.76
C GLN A 197 21.11 22.80 -0.18
N SER A 198 19.82 22.95 -0.45
CA SER A 198 19.27 24.05 -1.25
C SER A 198 18.63 25.08 -0.33
N LYS A 199 18.92 26.35 -0.57
CA LYS A 199 18.16 27.45 0.04
C LYS A 199 16.72 27.44 -0.49
N PRO A 200 15.77 28.04 0.24
CA PRO A 200 14.39 28.21 -0.24
C PRO A 200 14.32 28.76 -1.67
N PRO A 201 13.46 28.19 -2.53
CA PRO A 201 13.37 28.58 -3.93
C PRO A 201 12.85 30.01 -4.08
N LYS A 202 13.41 30.77 -5.03
CA LYS A 202 12.99 32.14 -5.34
C LYS A 202 12.26 32.29 -6.68
N HIS A 203 12.34 31.25 -7.51
CA HIS A 203 11.82 31.23 -8.88
C HIS A 203 10.99 29.96 -9.09
N PHE A 204 9.98 30.03 -9.96
CA PHE A 204 9.04 28.94 -10.25
C PHE A 204 9.76 27.65 -10.66
N ARG A 205 10.70 27.77 -11.60
CA ARG A 205 11.51 26.63 -12.06
C ARG A 205 12.36 26.01 -10.94
N SER A 206 12.91 26.84 -10.05
CA SER A 206 13.66 26.36 -8.89
C SER A 206 12.78 25.67 -7.85
N ALA A 207 11.54 26.11 -7.65
CA ALA A 207 10.58 25.45 -6.78
C ALA A 207 10.23 24.06 -7.32
N LEU A 208 9.86 23.95 -8.61
CA LEU A 208 9.60 22.68 -9.28
C LEU A 208 10.82 21.74 -9.22
N GLY A 209 12.03 22.24 -9.47
CA GLY A 209 13.25 21.44 -9.37
C GLY A 209 13.53 20.92 -7.96
N GLN A 210 13.24 21.70 -6.91
CA GLN A 210 13.35 21.22 -5.53
C GLN A 210 12.30 20.17 -5.19
N ILE A 211 11.06 20.29 -5.70
CA ILE A 211 10.00 19.28 -5.54
C ILE A 211 10.42 17.95 -6.17
N VAL A 212 11.00 17.98 -7.38
CA VAL A 212 11.54 16.77 -8.03
C VAL A 212 12.59 16.11 -7.15
N ASN A 213 13.62 16.87 -6.73
CA ASN A 213 14.69 16.35 -5.87
C ASN A 213 14.15 15.81 -4.54
N PHE A 214 13.15 16.46 -3.97
CA PHE A 214 12.48 16.05 -2.75
C PHE A 214 11.85 14.67 -2.93
N PHE A 215 10.95 14.50 -3.91
CA PHE A 215 10.26 13.23 -4.14
C PHE A 215 11.24 12.08 -4.43
N TYR A 216 12.25 12.31 -5.28
CA TYR A 216 13.27 11.29 -5.58
C TYR A 216 14.13 10.91 -4.37
N THR A 217 14.39 11.83 -3.46
CA THR A 217 15.21 11.52 -2.29
C THR A 217 14.39 10.79 -1.24
N LEU A 218 13.19 11.31 -0.94
CA LEU A 218 12.33 10.76 0.10
C LEU A 218 11.68 9.43 -0.31
N GLN A 219 11.68 9.06 -1.60
CA GLN A 219 11.22 7.72 -2.01
C GLN A 219 12.15 6.63 -1.49
N GLY A 220 13.40 6.98 -1.15
CA GLY A 220 14.32 6.05 -0.50
C GLY A 220 13.97 5.77 0.96
N GLU A 221 13.06 6.53 1.56
CA GLU A 221 12.70 6.45 2.98
C GLU A 221 11.23 6.06 3.22
N ALA A 222 10.43 5.84 2.17
CA ALA A 222 9.04 5.38 2.21
C ALA A 222 8.78 4.36 1.10
N ALA A 223 7.91 3.37 1.31
CA ALA A 223 7.71 2.28 0.35
C ALA A 223 6.75 2.61 -0.80
N GLY A 224 5.71 3.39 -0.49
CA GLY A 224 4.60 3.74 -1.37
C GLY A 224 4.59 5.22 -1.71
N ALA A 225 3.40 5.77 -1.92
CA ALA A 225 3.30 7.08 -2.54
C ALA A 225 3.72 8.25 -1.65
N GLN A 226 4.20 9.28 -2.33
CA GLN A 226 4.49 10.58 -1.75
C GLN A 226 3.58 11.65 -2.32
N ALA A 227 3.05 12.51 -1.46
CA ALA A 227 2.08 13.51 -1.90
C ALA A 227 2.43 14.93 -1.45
N PHE A 228 2.09 15.90 -2.31
CA PHE A 228 1.92 17.30 -1.91
C PHE A 228 0.47 17.73 -2.11
N SER A 229 -0.06 18.48 -1.15
CA SER A 229 -1.36 19.15 -1.26
C SER A 229 -1.18 20.62 -1.61
N ASN A 230 -2.25 21.26 -2.08
CA ASN A 230 -2.30 22.69 -2.44
C ASN A 230 -1.21 23.09 -3.44
N PHE A 231 -0.94 22.20 -4.40
CA PHE A 231 0.21 22.33 -5.29
C PHE A 231 0.12 23.59 -6.16
N ASP A 232 -1.05 23.84 -6.74
CA ASP A 232 -1.34 25.02 -7.55
C ASP A 232 -1.39 26.30 -6.70
N THR A 233 -2.06 26.28 -5.55
CA THR A 233 -2.13 27.42 -4.62
C THR A 233 -0.74 27.89 -4.18
N TYR A 234 0.13 26.96 -3.76
CA TYR A 234 1.47 27.32 -3.26
C TYR A 234 2.43 27.78 -4.37
N LEU A 235 2.24 27.34 -5.61
CA LEU A 235 3.15 27.64 -6.71
C LEU A 235 2.70 28.81 -7.59
N ALA A 236 1.41 29.14 -7.64
CA ALA A 236 0.87 30.26 -8.41
C ALA A 236 1.59 31.60 -8.14
N PRO A 237 1.94 31.98 -6.89
CA PRO A 237 2.64 33.23 -6.64
C PRO A 237 4.00 33.36 -7.34
N PHE A 238 4.72 32.25 -7.53
CA PHE A 238 6.01 32.28 -8.22
C PHE A 238 5.88 32.71 -9.68
N ILE A 239 4.79 32.33 -10.36
CA ILE A 239 4.48 32.73 -11.74
C ILE A 239 4.37 34.26 -11.83
N TYR A 240 3.66 34.88 -10.88
CA TYR A 240 3.50 36.33 -10.81
C TYR A 240 4.83 37.04 -10.55
N TYR A 241 5.60 36.60 -9.54
CA TYR A 241 6.84 37.27 -9.16
C TYR A 241 7.94 37.13 -10.21
N ASP A 242 7.97 36.00 -10.94
CA ASP A 242 8.87 35.80 -12.08
C ASP A 242 8.35 36.47 -13.36
N LYS A 243 7.10 36.95 -13.38
CA LYS A 243 6.42 37.55 -14.54
C LYS A 243 6.36 36.63 -15.76
N LEU A 244 6.08 35.36 -15.52
CA LEU A 244 6.09 34.35 -16.57
C LEU A 244 4.88 34.47 -17.49
N SER A 245 5.13 34.27 -18.78
CA SER A 245 4.08 34.03 -19.77
C SER A 245 3.56 32.58 -19.69
N PHE A 246 2.37 32.33 -20.24
CA PHE A 246 1.81 30.98 -20.34
C PHE A 246 2.79 29.97 -20.97
N LYS A 247 3.51 30.39 -22.02
CA LYS A 247 4.52 29.55 -22.69
C LYS A 247 5.65 29.13 -21.74
N GLU A 248 6.11 30.04 -20.88
CA GLU A 248 7.18 29.75 -19.91
C GLU A 248 6.68 28.90 -18.74
N VAL A 249 5.43 29.10 -18.31
CA VAL A 249 4.78 28.23 -17.31
C VAL A 249 4.64 26.81 -17.86
N LYS A 250 4.08 26.66 -19.07
CA LYS A 250 3.95 25.36 -19.75
C LYS A 250 5.30 24.68 -19.93
N GLN A 251 6.33 25.41 -20.36
CA GLN A 251 7.68 24.85 -20.52
C GLN A 251 8.26 24.36 -19.17
N SER A 252 8.03 25.11 -18.09
CA SER A 252 8.52 24.75 -16.75
C SER A 252 7.79 23.53 -16.18
N LEU A 253 6.48 23.44 -16.41
CA LEU A 253 5.67 22.27 -16.03
C LEU A 253 6.02 21.05 -16.89
N GLN A 254 6.27 21.22 -18.18
CA GLN A 254 6.78 20.15 -19.04
C GLN A 254 8.10 19.60 -18.49
N GLU A 255 9.06 20.47 -18.15
CA GLU A 255 10.31 20.04 -17.51
C GLU A 255 10.05 19.27 -16.20
N PHE A 256 9.14 19.75 -15.35
CA PHE A 256 8.76 19.07 -14.12
C PHE A 256 8.18 17.66 -14.36
N ILE A 257 7.18 17.56 -15.24
CA ILE A 257 6.50 16.29 -15.57
C ILE A 257 7.45 15.30 -16.21
N PHE A 258 8.32 15.74 -17.11
CA PHE A 258 9.31 14.83 -17.69
C PHE A 258 10.27 14.32 -16.60
N ASN A 259 10.83 15.20 -15.77
CA ASN A 259 11.80 14.79 -14.76
C ASN A 259 11.21 13.84 -13.69
N ILE A 260 9.96 14.01 -13.29
CA ILE A 260 9.32 13.12 -12.29
C ILE A 260 8.92 11.75 -12.87
N ASN A 261 8.79 11.63 -14.20
CA ASN A 261 8.51 10.36 -14.89
C ASN A 261 9.75 9.66 -15.47
N VAL A 262 10.96 10.20 -15.28
CA VAL A 262 12.19 9.49 -15.69
C VAL A 262 12.52 8.40 -14.67
N PRO A 263 12.54 7.11 -15.03
CA PRO A 263 12.93 6.06 -14.08
C PRO A 263 14.41 6.24 -13.67
N THR A 264 14.70 6.30 -12.36
CA THR A 264 16.07 6.47 -11.85
C THR A 264 16.60 5.24 -11.10
N ARG A 265 17.78 5.38 -10.48
CA ARG A 265 18.79 4.33 -10.27
C ARG A 265 18.41 3.17 -9.35
N VAL A 266 17.39 3.28 -8.51
CA VAL A 266 16.97 2.17 -7.62
C VAL A 266 15.75 1.50 -8.23
N GLY A 267 15.94 0.29 -8.75
CA GLY A 267 14.85 -0.53 -9.30
C GLY A 267 14.24 -0.06 -10.63
N PHE A 268 14.75 1.01 -11.26
CA PHE A 268 14.18 1.58 -12.50
C PHE A 268 12.71 2.03 -12.34
N GLN A 269 12.31 2.41 -11.13
CA GLN A 269 10.96 2.88 -10.84
C GLN A 269 10.90 4.42 -10.86
N THR A 270 9.80 4.95 -11.37
CA THR A 270 9.40 6.34 -11.16
C THR A 270 8.81 6.51 -9.76
N PRO A 271 9.11 7.61 -9.05
CA PRO A 271 8.49 7.88 -7.75
C PRO A 271 6.97 7.85 -7.85
N PHE A 272 6.32 7.00 -7.05
CA PHE A 272 4.86 7.04 -6.94
C PHE A 272 4.49 8.35 -6.27
N THR A 273 3.98 9.30 -7.05
CA THR A 273 3.71 10.66 -6.57
C THR A 273 2.27 11.08 -6.84
N ASN A 274 1.72 11.87 -5.92
CA ASN A 274 0.38 12.45 -6.03
C ASN A 274 0.45 13.95 -5.76
N ILE A 275 -0.31 14.74 -6.52
CA ILE A 275 -0.49 16.16 -6.24
C ILE A 275 -1.98 16.48 -6.15
N THR A 276 -2.36 17.25 -5.13
CA THR A 276 -3.73 17.75 -5.00
C THR A 276 -3.78 19.19 -5.48
N MET A 277 -4.75 19.46 -6.36
CA MET A 277 -5.00 20.73 -7.02
C MET A 277 -6.29 21.32 -6.42
N ASP A 278 -6.22 22.56 -5.95
CA ASP A 278 -7.36 23.20 -5.29
C ASP A 278 -8.34 23.84 -6.30
N LEU A 279 -7.85 24.25 -7.48
CA LEU A 279 -8.53 25.09 -8.50
C LEU A 279 -8.93 26.49 -8.05
N VAL A 280 -9.44 26.62 -6.84
CA VAL A 280 -9.79 27.89 -6.19
C VAL A 280 -8.97 27.98 -4.92
N VAL A 281 -8.42 29.16 -4.65
CA VAL A 281 -7.63 29.38 -3.42
C VAL A 281 -8.49 29.04 -2.19
N PRO A 282 -8.09 28.08 -1.34
CA PRO A 282 -8.86 27.70 -0.16
C PRO A 282 -8.96 28.85 0.85
N ASP A 283 -10.11 28.99 1.53
CA ASP A 283 -10.35 30.08 2.51
C ASP A 283 -9.31 30.08 3.63
N ILE A 284 -8.92 28.91 4.14
CA ILE A 284 -7.84 28.77 5.13
C ILE A 284 -6.48 29.34 4.70
N LEU A 285 -6.21 29.44 3.39
CA LEU A 285 -4.96 29.99 2.84
C LEU A 285 -5.15 31.38 2.23
N ALA A 286 -6.38 31.77 1.92
CA ALA A 286 -6.72 32.98 1.16
C ALA A 286 -6.03 34.25 1.69
N ASP A 287 -6.05 34.45 3.01
CA ASP A 287 -5.49 35.62 3.68
C ASP A 287 -4.06 35.41 4.21
N GLU A 288 -3.48 34.22 4.03
CA GLU A 288 -2.08 33.99 4.42
C GLU A 288 -1.12 34.72 3.47
N PRO A 289 -0.01 35.28 3.98
CA PRO A 289 1.01 35.88 3.14
C PRO A 289 1.70 34.81 2.28
N VAL A 290 1.91 35.11 1.00
CA VAL A 290 2.60 34.19 0.10
C VAL A 290 4.07 34.05 0.45
N ILE A 291 4.64 32.86 0.23
CA ILE A 291 6.04 32.56 0.55
C ILE A 291 6.88 32.55 -0.72
N ILE A 292 7.89 33.43 -0.79
CA ILE A 292 8.89 33.45 -1.88
C ILE A 292 10.29 33.52 -1.25
N GLY A 293 11.20 32.63 -1.66
CA GLY A 293 12.56 32.61 -1.11
C GLY A 293 12.61 32.38 0.39
N GLY A 294 11.64 31.65 0.93
CA GLY A 294 11.50 31.35 2.36
C GLY A 294 11.01 32.52 3.21
N LYS A 295 10.45 33.57 2.59
CA LYS A 295 9.97 34.76 3.28
C LYS A 295 8.51 35.05 2.95
N PRO A 296 7.71 35.48 3.94
CA PRO A 296 6.39 36.02 3.67
C PRO A 296 6.50 37.33 2.88
N MET A 297 5.59 37.51 1.93
CA MET A 297 5.48 38.70 1.10
C MET A 297 4.27 39.55 1.53
N ASN A 298 4.14 40.76 0.98
CA ASN A 298 3.05 41.69 1.31
C ASN A 298 1.71 41.32 0.67
N ARG A 299 1.67 40.30 -0.20
CA ARG A 299 0.47 39.83 -0.89
C ARG A 299 0.01 38.50 -0.31
N THR A 300 -1.28 38.23 -0.47
CA THR A 300 -1.96 37.05 0.08
C THR A 300 -2.35 36.08 -1.03
N TYR A 301 -2.54 34.78 -0.73
CA TYR A 301 -2.80 33.76 -1.76
C TYR A 301 -4.04 34.06 -2.62
N LYS A 302 -5.10 34.66 -2.05
CA LYS A 302 -6.33 35.00 -2.78
C LYS A 302 -6.11 35.93 -3.98
N GLU A 303 -4.98 36.63 -4.01
CA GLU A 303 -4.66 37.58 -5.08
C GLU A 303 -4.08 36.92 -6.35
N PHE A 304 -3.89 35.60 -6.36
CA PHE A 304 -3.16 34.86 -7.41
C PHE A 304 -4.01 33.83 -8.18
N GLN A 305 -5.34 33.98 -8.18
CA GLN A 305 -6.25 33.08 -8.91
C GLN A 305 -5.89 32.99 -10.41
N LYS A 306 -5.53 34.13 -11.03
CA LYS A 306 -5.15 34.17 -12.44
C LYS A 306 -3.93 33.28 -12.75
N GLU A 307 -2.91 33.32 -11.90
CA GLU A 307 -1.72 32.49 -12.05
C GLU A 307 -2.00 31.02 -11.76
N MET A 308 -2.92 30.75 -10.85
CA MET A 308 -3.41 29.40 -10.54
C MET A 308 -4.16 28.78 -11.72
N ASP A 309 -5.03 29.55 -12.38
CA ASP A 309 -5.71 29.16 -13.62
C ASP A 309 -4.69 28.87 -14.75
N MET A 310 -3.69 29.74 -14.87
CA MET A 310 -2.60 29.58 -15.84
C MET A 310 -1.81 28.28 -15.62
N LEU A 311 -1.50 27.96 -14.37
CA LEU A 311 -0.81 26.72 -13.98
C LEU A 311 -1.65 25.50 -14.33
N ASN A 312 -2.94 25.49 -13.96
CA ASN A 312 -3.85 24.37 -14.21
C ASN A 312 -4.07 24.12 -15.71
N MET A 313 -4.28 25.17 -16.50
CA MET A 313 -4.37 25.08 -17.97
C MET A 313 -3.09 24.49 -18.58
N ALA A 314 -1.93 25.01 -18.18
CA ALA A 314 -0.64 24.55 -18.68
C ALA A 314 -0.35 23.09 -18.27
N PHE A 315 -0.72 22.70 -17.05
CA PHE A 315 -0.60 21.33 -16.56
C PHE A 315 -1.44 20.37 -17.39
N ALA A 316 -2.72 20.68 -17.60
CA ALA A 316 -3.62 19.85 -18.41
C ALA A 316 -3.13 19.71 -19.85
N GLU A 317 -2.63 20.77 -20.48
CA GLU A 317 -2.02 20.69 -21.82
C GLU A 317 -0.81 19.76 -21.86
N VAL A 318 0.12 19.87 -20.91
CA VAL A 318 1.31 18.99 -20.85
C VAL A 318 0.91 17.53 -20.65
N MET A 319 -0.04 17.25 -19.76
CA MET A 319 -0.51 15.88 -19.51
C MET A 319 -1.22 15.28 -20.74
N MET A 320 -1.92 16.09 -21.53
CA MET A 320 -2.59 15.65 -22.75
C MET A 320 -1.66 15.43 -23.95
N GLU A 321 -0.54 16.16 -24.01
CA GLU A 321 0.49 15.98 -25.04
C GLU A 321 1.15 14.61 -24.93
N GLY A 322 1.38 14.12 -23.70
CA GLY A 322 2.06 12.85 -23.45
C GLY A 322 3.57 12.91 -23.70
N ASP A 323 4.22 11.75 -23.65
CA ASP A 323 5.65 11.62 -23.93
C ASP A 323 5.97 11.77 -25.43
N ALA A 324 7.24 11.56 -25.82
CA ALA A 324 7.68 11.66 -27.22
C ALA A 324 6.93 10.73 -28.19
N ASN A 325 6.28 9.68 -27.70
CA ASN A 325 5.48 8.73 -28.46
C ASN A 325 3.97 8.87 -28.17
N GLY A 326 3.56 9.92 -27.45
CA GLY A 326 2.18 10.15 -27.05
C GLY A 326 1.70 9.24 -25.93
N ARG A 327 2.60 8.57 -25.17
CA ARG A 327 2.22 7.80 -23.98
C ARG A 327 1.77 8.76 -22.87
N ILE A 328 0.81 8.32 -22.08
CA ILE A 328 0.37 9.04 -20.88
C ILE A 328 1.50 9.14 -19.85
N PHE A 329 1.55 10.26 -19.11
CA PHE A 329 2.34 10.35 -17.89
C PHE A 329 1.56 9.74 -16.72
N THR A 330 2.10 8.67 -16.11
CA THR A 330 1.47 8.03 -14.96
C THR A 330 1.55 8.90 -13.69
N PHE A 331 2.62 9.69 -13.54
CA PHE A 331 2.89 10.49 -12.34
C PHE A 331 3.13 11.98 -12.66
N PRO A 332 3.02 12.89 -11.67
CA PRO A 332 2.28 12.65 -10.44
C PRO A 332 0.80 12.42 -10.78
N ILE A 333 0.10 11.63 -9.98
CA ILE A 333 -1.34 11.47 -10.11
C ILE A 333 -1.99 12.79 -9.65
N PRO A 334 -2.71 13.51 -10.54
CA PRO A 334 -3.42 14.71 -10.13
C PRO A 334 -4.76 14.33 -9.48
N THR A 335 -5.11 15.02 -8.40
CA THR A 335 -6.41 14.94 -7.73
C THR A 335 -7.03 16.33 -7.66
N TYR A 336 -8.27 16.46 -8.11
CA TYR A 336 -9.04 17.71 -8.05
C TYR A 336 -10.22 17.58 -7.11
N ASN A 337 -10.44 18.61 -6.29
CA ASN A 337 -11.54 18.66 -5.35
C ASN A 337 -12.78 19.26 -6.03
N ILE A 338 -13.92 18.56 -5.95
CA ILE A 338 -15.21 19.07 -6.41
C ILE A 338 -16.03 19.50 -5.21
N THR A 339 -16.34 20.79 -5.15
CA THR A 339 -17.10 21.44 -4.08
C THR A 339 -18.47 21.90 -4.59
N LYS A 340 -19.32 22.40 -3.68
CA LYS A 340 -20.68 22.88 -4.05
C LYS A 340 -20.64 24.11 -4.96
N ASP A 341 -19.60 24.92 -4.82
CA ASP A 341 -19.30 26.16 -5.54
C ASP A 341 -18.37 25.95 -6.74
N PHE A 342 -18.13 24.70 -7.16
CA PHE A 342 -17.29 24.37 -8.30
C PHE A 342 -17.80 25.03 -9.60
N ASP A 343 -16.94 25.82 -10.24
CA ASP A 343 -17.29 26.57 -11.45
C ASP A 343 -17.19 25.71 -12.71
N TRP A 344 -18.29 25.02 -13.03
CA TRP A 344 -18.40 24.14 -14.21
C TRP A 344 -18.26 24.85 -15.55
N GLU A 345 -18.41 26.17 -15.59
CA GLU A 345 -18.31 26.98 -16.81
C GLU A 345 -16.91 27.58 -17.02
N SER A 346 -15.98 27.32 -16.10
CA SER A 346 -14.61 27.80 -16.23
C SER A 346 -13.87 27.13 -17.40
N PRO A 347 -13.13 27.89 -18.23
CA PRO A 347 -12.30 27.33 -19.28
C PRO A 347 -11.22 26.37 -18.77
N VAL A 348 -10.81 26.50 -17.50
CA VAL A 348 -9.88 25.58 -16.84
C VAL A 348 -10.51 24.20 -16.70
N ILE A 349 -11.80 24.16 -16.31
CA ILE A 349 -12.54 22.91 -16.18
C ILE A 349 -12.74 22.24 -17.53
N ASP A 350 -13.04 22.99 -18.59
CA ASP A 350 -13.10 22.44 -19.95
C ASP A 350 -11.81 21.69 -20.31
N LYS A 351 -10.66 22.29 -20.02
CA LYS A 351 -9.36 21.68 -20.29
C LYS A 351 -9.10 20.42 -19.45
N ILE A 352 -9.55 20.40 -18.20
CA ILE A 352 -9.47 19.22 -17.33
C ILE A 352 -10.40 18.11 -17.84
N MET A 353 -11.59 18.45 -18.34
CA MET A 353 -12.52 17.47 -18.91
C MET A 353 -12.02 16.91 -20.23
N GLU A 354 -11.35 17.70 -21.08
CA GLU A 354 -10.63 17.19 -22.25
C GLU A 354 -9.56 16.16 -21.86
N MET A 355 -8.76 16.47 -20.82
CA MET A 355 -7.76 15.55 -20.27
C MET A 355 -8.40 14.27 -19.71
N THR A 356 -9.54 14.40 -19.03
CA THR A 356 -10.30 13.28 -18.43
C THR A 356 -10.88 12.39 -19.51
N ALA A 357 -11.49 12.96 -20.53
CA ALA A 357 -12.10 12.24 -21.64
C ALA A 357 -11.07 11.42 -22.43
N LYS A 358 -9.85 11.97 -22.62
CA LYS A 358 -8.77 11.31 -23.37
C LYS A 358 -8.03 10.25 -22.56
N TYR A 359 -7.64 10.57 -21.34
CA TYR A 359 -6.68 9.77 -20.55
C TYR A 359 -7.20 9.31 -19.19
N GLY A 360 -8.41 9.71 -18.78
CA GLY A 360 -8.94 9.38 -17.46
C GLY A 360 -8.13 9.91 -16.28
N LEU A 361 -7.45 11.03 -16.51
CA LEU A 361 -6.86 11.87 -15.47
C LEU A 361 -7.71 13.14 -15.40
N PRO A 362 -8.06 13.63 -14.20
CA PRO A 362 -7.49 13.31 -12.90
C PRO A 362 -8.33 12.33 -12.08
N TYR A 363 -7.96 12.14 -10.81
CA TYR A 363 -8.92 11.73 -9.78
C TYR A 363 -9.81 12.91 -9.39
N PHE A 364 -11.07 12.62 -9.08
CA PHE A 364 -11.99 13.57 -8.48
C PHE A 364 -12.28 13.18 -7.04
N SER A 365 -12.13 14.15 -6.13
CA SER A 365 -12.52 14.04 -4.73
C SER A 365 -13.84 14.78 -4.54
N ASN A 366 -14.88 14.06 -4.10
CA ASN A 366 -16.24 14.59 -4.00
C ASN A 366 -16.50 15.18 -2.60
N PHE A 367 -16.73 16.49 -2.55
CA PHE A 367 -17.14 17.20 -1.34
C PHE A 367 -18.58 17.73 -1.42
N VAL A 368 -19.30 17.52 -2.53
CA VAL A 368 -20.65 18.08 -2.74
C VAL A 368 -21.66 17.48 -1.76
N ASN A 369 -21.70 16.15 -1.66
CA ASN A 369 -22.63 15.40 -0.82
C ASN A 369 -21.96 14.75 0.40
N SER A 370 -20.86 15.35 0.85
CA SER A 370 -20.05 14.83 1.95
C SER A 370 -20.25 15.66 3.22
N ASP A 371 -20.19 15.00 4.38
CA ASP A 371 -20.19 15.66 5.70
C ASP A 371 -18.83 16.32 6.06
N LEU A 372 -17.83 16.21 5.17
CA LEU A 372 -16.52 16.83 5.26
C LEU A 372 -16.38 17.95 4.22
N ASN A 373 -15.69 19.02 4.62
CA ASN A 373 -15.22 20.07 3.71
C ASN A 373 -13.81 19.73 3.18
N PRO A 374 -13.36 20.30 2.05
CA PRO A 374 -11.98 20.16 1.56
C PRO A 374 -10.92 20.57 2.60
N GLU A 375 -11.26 21.51 3.47
CA GLU A 375 -10.40 21.95 4.57
C GLU A 375 -10.31 20.93 5.71
N ASP A 376 -11.33 20.08 5.84
CA ASP A 376 -11.43 19.05 6.87
C ASP A 376 -10.86 17.70 6.41
N ALA A 377 -10.63 17.51 5.11
CA ALA A 377 -10.14 16.28 4.52
C ALA A 377 -9.18 16.54 3.34
N ARG A 378 -7.92 16.12 3.51
CA ARG A 378 -6.90 16.20 2.46
C ARG A 378 -6.50 14.80 2.00
N SER A 379 -6.41 14.60 0.68
CA SER A 379 -5.90 13.37 0.07
C SER A 379 -4.40 13.26 0.30
N MET A 380 -3.99 12.45 1.27
CA MET A 380 -2.57 12.23 1.56
C MET A 380 -2.18 10.85 1.07
N CYS A 381 -1.36 10.77 0.00
CA CYS A 381 -1.12 9.52 -0.75
C CYS A 381 -2.39 9.02 -1.49
N CYS A 382 -2.36 7.81 -2.01
CA CYS A 382 -3.22 7.22 -3.04
C CYS A 382 -4.74 7.31 -2.88
N ARG A 383 -5.30 7.68 -1.71
CA ARG A 383 -6.76 7.91 -1.44
C ARG A 383 -7.07 8.30 0.03
N LEU A 384 -6.08 8.41 0.92
CA LEU A 384 -6.33 8.48 2.38
C LEU A 384 -7.08 9.76 2.75
N ARG A 385 -8.20 9.60 3.48
CA ARG A 385 -9.04 10.69 3.98
C ARG A 385 -8.80 10.87 5.49
N LEU A 386 -8.52 12.09 5.92
CA LEU A 386 -8.57 12.46 7.34
C LEU A 386 -9.85 13.23 7.63
N ASP A 387 -10.53 12.96 8.74
CA ASP A 387 -11.49 13.92 9.31
C ASP A 387 -10.78 14.71 10.41
N ASN A 388 -10.51 15.98 10.15
CA ASN A 388 -9.85 16.87 11.11
C ASN A 388 -10.65 17.06 12.41
N ARG A 389 -11.96 16.82 12.45
CA ARG A 389 -12.79 16.95 13.66
C ARG A 389 -12.49 15.85 14.68
N GLU A 390 -12.21 14.63 14.20
CA GLU A 390 -11.77 13.50 15.03
C GLU A 390 -10.40 13.80 15.67
N LEU A 391 -9.51 14.45 14.93
CA LEU A 391 -8.23 14.96 15.46
C LEU A 391 -8.44 16.14 16.44
N ARG A 392 -9.40 17.05 16.19
CA ARG A 392 -9.75 18.18 17.08
C ARG A 392 -10.24 17.70 18.45
N LYS A 393 -10.98 16.59 18.53
CA LYS A 393 -11.42 15.98 19.81
C LYS A 393 -10.24 15.62 20.74
N ARG A 394 -9.02 15.45 20.21
CA ARG A 394 -7.79 15.16 20.97
C ARG A 394 -6.97 16.41 21.36
N GLY A 395 -7.56 17.61 21.34
CA GLY A 395 -7.01 18.77 22.06
C GLY A 395 -5.94 19.59 21.32
N GLY A 396 -5.86 19.49 20.00
CA GLY A 396 -5.06 20.39 19.17
C GLY A 396 -5.93 21.44 18.51
N GLY A 397 -5.79 22.71 18.90
CA GLY A 397 -6.31 23.84 18.11
C GLY A 397 -5.81 23.80 16.67
N LEU A 398 -6.44 24.60 15.80
CA LEU A 398 -6.31 24.70 14.33
C LEU A 398 -4.89 24.62 13.72
N PHE A 399 -3.84 24.75 14.53
CA PHE A 399 -2.45 24.71 14.11
C PHE A 399 -1.89 23.28 14.22
N GLY A 400 -1.80 22.57 13.09
CA GLY A 400 -0.93 21.40 12.92
C GLY A 400 -1.58 20.04 12.67
N ALA A 401 -2.84 20.01 12.22
CA ALA A 401 -3.43 18.88 11.49
C ALA A 401 -3.40 19.11 9.95
N ASN A 402 -2.57 20.05 9.49
CA ASN A 402 -2.21 20.27 8.09
C ASN A 402 -0.94 19.42 7.77
N PRO A 403 -0.47 19.32 6.51
CA PRO A 403 0.25 18.16 5.94
C PRO A 403 1.42 17.62 6.78
N LEU A 404 1.89 16.38 6.52
CA LEU A 404 2.76 15.50 7.35
C LEU A 404 2.01 14.33 8.01
N THR A 405 1.31 13.54 7.19
CA THR A 405 0.57 12.33 7.58
C THR A 405 0.65 11.30 6.47
N GLY A 406 0.18 10.08 6.70
CA GLY A 406 0.30 8.95 5.78
C GLY A 406 -0.05 7.67 6.51
N SER A 407 0.55 6.55 6.12
CA SER A 407 0.36 5.28 6.82
C SER A 407 1.69 4.66 7.22
N ILE A 408 1.77 4.14 8.44
CA ILE A 408 2.94 3.39 8.90
C ILE A 408 3.05 2.05 8.16
N GLY A 409 1.91 1.51 7.73
CA GLY A 409 1.76 0.16 7.20
C GLY A 409 0.31 -0.14 6.87
N VAL A 410 0.12 -1.00 5.87
CA VAL A 410 -1.20 -1.53 5.49
C VAL A 410 -1.21 -3.03 5.73
N VAL A 411 -2.29 -3.54 6.31
CA VAL A 411 -2.57 -4.97 6.41
C VAL A 411 -3.96 -5.25 5.84
N THR A 412 -4.04 -6.13 4.85
CA THR A 412 -5.30 -6.53 4.21
C THR A 412 -5.75 -7.90 4.72
N ILE A 413 -6.99 -7.99 5.19
CA ILE A 413 -7.59 -9.24 5.67
C ILE A 413 -8.17 -10.03 4.48
N ASN A 414 -7.88 -11.34 4.44
CA ASN A 414 -8.43 -12.26 3.45
C ASN A 414 -9.86 -12.67 3.83
N MET A 415 -10.86 -11.90 3.38
CA MET A 415 -12.26 -12.16 3.69
C MET A 415 -12.79 -13.49 3.10
N PRO A 416 -12.43 -13.89 1.86
CA PRO A 416 -12.84 -15.18 1.29
C PRO A 416 -12.54 -16.38 2.19
N ARG A 417 -11.32 -16.42 2.75
CA ARG A 417 -10.90 -17.44 3.73
C ARG A 417 -11.82 -17.46 4.95
N ILE A 418 -12.18 -16.29 5.48
CA ILE A 418 -13.08 -16.18 6.64
C ILE A 418 -14.46 -16.69 6.26
N GLY A 419 -14.99 -16.30 5.10
CA GLY A 419 -16.30 -16.74 4.62
C GLY A 419 -16.36 -18.26 4.47
N PHE A 420 -15.36 -18.86 3.83
CA PHE A 420 -15.28 -20.31 3.60
C PHE A 420 -15.18 -21.14 4.88
N LEU A 421 -14.48 -20.63 5.90
CA LEU A 421 -14.25 -21.36 7.15
C LEU A 421 -15.35 -21.15 8.22
N SER A 422 -16.36 -20.33 7.94
CA SER A 422 -17.41 -19.97 8.89
C SER A 422 -18.74 -20.63 8.53
N LYS A 423 -19.46 -21.10 9.54
CA LYS A 423 -20.82 -21.65 9.37
C LYS A 423 -21.90 -20.76 9.98
N THR A 424 -21.52 -19.85 10.86
CA THR A 424 -22.41 -18.90 11.53
C THR A 424 -21.82 -17.49 11.49
N LYS A 425 -22.67 -16.47 11.67
CA LYS A 425 -22.22 -15.07 11.77
C LYS A 425 -21.23 -14.88 12.92
N ASP A 426 -21.49 -15.51 14.07
CA ASP A 426 -20.60 -15.44 15.24
C ASP A 426 -19.20 -15.99 14.93
N GLU A 427 -19.11 -17.12 14.21
CA GLU A 427 -17.83 -17.66 13.76
C GLU A 427 -17.11 -16.71 12.78
N PHE A 428 -17.86 -16.10 11.86
CA PHE A 428 -17.33 -15.13 10.90
C PHE A 428 -16.70 -13.93 11.61
N PHE A 429 -17.46 -13.27 12.49
CA PHE A 429 -16.98 -12.09 13.22
C PHE A 429 -15.85 -12.41 14.18
N LYS A 430 -15.86 -13.56 14.86
CA LYS A 430 -14.76 -13.98 15.74
C LYS A 430 -13.46 -14.22 14.96
N ARG A 431 -13.56 -14.79 13.75
CA ARG A 431 -12.38 -14.95 12.88
C ARG A 431 -11.88 -13.62 12.37
N LEU A 432 -12.77 -12.73 11.95
CA LEU A 432 -12.44 -11.38 11.53
C LEU A 432 -11.71 -10.60 12.64
N GLU A 433 -12.27 -10.61 13.85
CA GLU A 433 -11.67 -9.97 15.03
C GLU A 433 -10.24 -10.46 15.27
N LYS A 434 -10.04 -11.79 15.26
CA LYS A 434 -8.71 -12.38 15.43
C LYS A 434 -7.71 -11.88 14.37
N GLN A 435 -8.12 -11.76 13.12
CA GLN A 435 -7.25 -11.22 12.07
C GLN A 435 -6.98 -9.72 12.25
N MET A 436 -7.99 -8.95 12.67
CA MET A 436 -7.82 -7.53 13.00
C MET A 436 -6.85 -7.32 14.17
N ASP A 437 -6.92 -8.13 15.21
CA ASP A 437 -5.99 -8.08 16.34
C ASP A 437 -4.55 -8.41 15.92
N THR A 438 -4.40 -9.39 15.02
CA THR A 438 -3.09 -9.76 14.44
C THR A 438 -2.55 -8.61 13.57
N ALA A 439 -3.40 -7.99 12.76
CA ALA A 439 -3.05 -6.83 11.94
C ALA A 439 -2.61 -5.66 12.83
N ARG A 440 -3.39 -5.31 13.85
CA ARG A 440 -3.06 -4.28 14.84
C ARG A 440 -1.68 -4.52 15.47
N LYS A 441 -1.44 -5.74 15.96
CA LYS A 441 -0.15 -6.14 16.55
C LYS A 441 1.02 -5.93 15.59
N SER A 442 0.85 -6.28 14.32
CA SER A 442 1.89 -6.06 13.30
C SER A 442 2.19 -4.57 13.07
N LEU A 443 1.15 -3.74 12.96
CA LEU A 443 1.27 -2.32 12.67
C LEU A 443 1.89 -1.53 13.83
N GLU A 444 1.50 -1.84 15.07
CA GLU A 444 2.09 -1.21 16.26
C GLU A 444 3.55 -1.63 16.47
N ILE A 445 3.92 -2.89 16.17
CA ILE A 445 5.32 -3.33 16.18
C ILE A 445 6.12 -2.56 15.13
N LYS A 446 5.61 -2.49 13.89
CA LYS A 446 6.25 -1.74 12.80
C LYS A 446 6.49 -0.30 13.21
N ARG A 447 5.49 0.38 13.76
CA ARG A 447 5.60 1.75 14.28
C ARG A 447 6.74 1.92 15.28
N LYS A 448 6.79 1.08 16.32
CA LYS A 448 7.82 1.16 17.37
C LYS A 448 9.23 0.97 16.79
N VAL A 449 9.39 0.04 15.86
CA VAL A 449 10.69 -0.23 15.20
C VAL A 449 11.12 0.96 14.34
N LEU A 450 10.21 1.48 13.50
CA LEU A 450 10.52 2.60 12.61
C LEU A 450 10.80 3.90 13.38
N GLU A 451 10.06 4.15 14.47
CA GLU A 451 10.31 5.30 15.36
C GLU A 451 11.76 5.26 15.90
N LYS A 452 12.18 4.12 16.46
CA LYS A 452 13.54 3.92 16.95
C LYS A 452 14.59 4.09 15.85
N MET A 453 14.34 3.55 14.66
CA MET A 453 15.26 3.70 13.52
C MET A 453 15.35 5.16 13.05
N THR A 454 14.26 5.93 13.16
CA THR A 454 14.24 7.37 12.87
C THR A 454 15.09 8.15 13.88
N GLU A 455 14.93 7.85 15.16
CA GLU A 455 15.76 8.44 16.23
C GLU A 455 17.24 8.19 15.99
N MET A 456 17.60 6.94 15.64
CA MET A 456 18.97 6.52 15.30
C MET A 456 19.52 7.18 14.02
N GLY A 457 18.67 7.81 13.20
CA GLY A 457 19.07 8.53 12.00
C GLY A 457 19.04 7.69 10.71
N LEU A 458 18.31 6.58 10.67
CA LEU A 458 18.17 5.76 9.45
C LEU A 458 17.36 6.47 8.35
N TYR A 459 16.44 7.37 8.73
CA TYR A 459 15.63 8.18 7.80
C TYR A 459 15.97 9.67 7.97
N PRO A 460 17.17 10.11 7.58
CA PRO A 460 17.67 11.44 7.91
C PRO A 460 16.82 12.57 7.33
N TYR A 461 16.24 12.41 6.13
CA TYR A 461 15.38 13.45 5.54
C TYR A 461 14.00 13.48 6.18
N SER A 462 13.35 12.33 6.35
CA SER A 462 12.05 12.21 7.02
C SER A 462 12.14 12.74 8.46
N LYS A 463 13.22 12.44 9.17
CA LYS A 463 13.50 13.00 10.51
C LYS A 463 13.49 14.52 10.52
N PHE A 464 14.09 15.16 9.50
CA PHE A 464 14.10 16.61 9.38
C PHE A 464 12.71 17.15 9.04
N TYR A 465 12.02 16.60 8.03
CA TYR A 465 10.71 17.11 7.63
C TYR A 465 9.57 16.77 8.61
N LEU A 466 9.79 15.82 9.53
CA LEU A 466 8.88 15.51 10.66
C LEU A 466 9.32 16.15 11.98
N ARG A 467 10.32 17.04 11.98
CA ARG A 467 10.87 17.64 13.20
C ARG A 467 9.83 18.34 14.08
N ASP A 468 8.85 19.00 13.46
CA ASP A 468 7.84 19.76 14.21
C ASP A 468 6.75 18.84 14.78
N ILE A 469 6.47 17.71 14.12
CA ILE A 469 5.64 16.63 14.69
C ILE A 469 6.33 16.05 15.93
N ASN A 470 7.63 15.73 15.83
CA ASN A 470 8.39 15.22 16.95
C ASN A 470 8.48 16.22 18.12
N LYS A 471 8.72 17.51 17.85
CA LYS A 471 8.71 18.55 18.91
C LYS A 471 7.36 18.62 19.63
N ARG A 472 6.26 18.40 18.92
CA ARG A 472 4.90 18.50 19.48
C ARG A 472 4.48 17.25 20.24
N PHE A 473 4.78 16.07 19.72
CA PHE A 473 4.23 14.80 20.20
C PHE A 473 5.28 13.85 20.81
N GLY A 474 6.57 14.19 20.73
CA GLY A 474 7.66 13.32 21.16
C GLY A 474 7.89 12.10 20.27
N SER A 475 7.29 12.08 19.07
CA SER A 475 7.50 11.04 18.06
C SER A 475 7.34 11.60 16.65
N TYR A 476 8.08 11.04 15.68
CA TYR A 476 8.08 11.48 14.28
C TYR A 476 6.83 11.00 13.54
N TRP A 477 6.39 9.77 13.78
CA TRP A 477 5.32 9.14 13.00
C TRP A 477 3.93 9.22 13.65
N GLN A 478 3.73 10.08 14.67
CA GLN A 478 2.46 10.18 15.42
C GLN A 478 1.23 10.36 14.52
N ASN A 479 1.35 11.17 13.48
CA ASN A 479 0.27 11.49 12.56
C ASN A 479 0.03 10.43 11.47
N HIS A 480 0.83 9.36 11.39
CA HIS A 480 0.63 8.31 10.41
C HIS A 480 -0.38 7.28 10.93
N PHE A 481 -1.29 6.80 10.08
CA PHE A 481 -2.29 5.80 10.40
C PHE A 481 -1.70 4.40 10.49
N ASN A 482 -2.33 3.55 11.29
CA ASN A 482 -2.25 2.10 11.18
C ASN A 482 -3.43 1.66 10.31
N THR A 483 -3.16 1.20 9.10
CA THR A 483 -4.21 0.95 8.11
C THR A 483 -4.55 -0.54 8.04
N ILE A 484 -5.83 -0.84 8.28
CA ILE A 484 -6.38 -2.18 8.10
C ILE A 484 -7.34 -2.11 6.92
N GLY A 485 -7.16 -2.99 5.95
CA GLY A 485 -8.04 -3.12 4.80
C GLY A 485 -8.57 -4.54 4.64
N LEU A 486 -9.34 -4.74 3.59
CA LEU A 486 -9.94 -6.04 3.27
C LEU A 486 -9.95 -6.28 1.75
N ILE A 487 -10.06 -7.54 1.36
CA ILE A 487 -10.17 -7.98 -0.02
C ILE A 487 -11.18 -9.11 -0.16
N GLY A 488 -11.83 -9.21 -1.32
CA GLY A 488 -12.64 -10.35 -1.72
C GLY A 488 -13.96 -10.45 -0.97
N MET A 489 -14.60 -9.33 -0.63
CA MET A 489 -15.87 -9.41 0.12
C MET A 489 -16.96 -10.12 -0.69
N ASN A 490 -17.01 -9.94 -2.01
CA ASN A 490 -17.94 -10.69 -2.86
C ASN A 490 -17.72 -12.20 -2.73
N GLU A 491 -16.48 -12.68 -2.87
CA GLU A 491 -16.17 -14.10 -2.74
C GLU A 491 -16.37 -14.60 -1.30
N ALA A 492 -16.15 -13.77 -0.28
CA ALA A 492 -16.48 -14.09 1.11
C ALA A 492 -17.97 -14.40 1.30
N LEU A 493 -18.84 -13.59 0.69
CA LEU A 493 -20.30 -13.78 0.73
C LEU A 493 -20.71 -15.04 -0.03
N LEU A 494 -20.14 -15.28 -1.22
CA LEU A 494 -20.40 -16.50 -1.99
C LEU A 494 -20.03 -17.76 -1.21
N ASN A 495 -18.88 -17.75 -0.54
CA ASN A 495 -18.43 -18.88 0.28
C ASN A 495 -19.22 -19.07 1.58
N PHE A 496 -19.75 -17.99 2.17
CA PHE A 496 -20.41 -18.04 3.49
C PHE A 496 -21.93 -18.23 3.41
N MET A 497 -22.58 -17.49 2.50
CA MET A 497 -24.04 -17.37 2.42
C MET A 497 -24.60 -17.80 1.06
N CYS A 498 -23.74 -18.20 0.11
CA CYS A 498 -24.13 -18.56 -1.26
C CYS A 498 -24.82 -17.42 -2.04
N VAL A 499 -24.61 -16.16 -1.63
CA VAL A 499 -25.09 -14.96 -2.32
C VAL A 499 -23.94 -13.99 -2.57
N GLY A 500 -24.00 -13.23 -3.66
CA GLY A 500 -22.98 -12.23 -4.00
C GLY A 500 -23.26 -10.86 -3.36
N ILE A 501 -22.27 -9.96 -3.44
CA ILE A 501 -22.38 -8.59 -2.91
C ILE A 501 -23.42 -7.73 -3.65
N THR A 502 -23.83 -8.18 -4.83
CA THR A 502 -24.84 -7.52 -5.68
C THR A 502 -26.27 -7.75 -5.18
N SER A 503 -26.50 -8.78 -4.37
CA SER A 503 -27.79 -9.02 -3.72
C SER A 503 -28.00 -8.09 -2.52
N ASP A 504 -29.26 -7.77 -2.19
CA ASP A 504 -29.57 -6.96 -1.01
C ASP A 504 -29.09 -7.64 0.29
N GLU A 505 -29.26 -8.96 0.40
CA GLU A 505 -28.80 -9.73 1.55
C GLU A 505 -27.27 -9.67 1.70
N GLY A 506 -26.53 -9.93 0.62
CA GLY A 506 -25.07 -9.88 0.62
C GLY A 506 -24.53 -8.48 0.87
N ARG A 507 -25.14 -7.44 0.28
CA ARG A 507 -24.75 -6.03 0.49
C ARG A 507 -24.99 -5.60 1.93
N ASN A 508 -26.13 -5.95 2.52
CA ASN A 508 -26.43 -5.66 3.91
C ASN A 508 -25.44 -6.34 4.87
N PHE A 509 -25.05 -7.59 4.60
CA PHE A 509 -24.03 -8.25 5.41
C PHE A 509 -22.63 -7.62 5.22
N ALA A 510 -22.27 -7.20 4.01
CA ALA A 510 -21.03 -6.46 3.78
C ALA A 510 -20.98 -5.13 4.56
N LEU A 511 -22.10 -4.39 4.61
CA LEU A 511 -22.22 -3.18 5.44
C LEU A 511 -22.06 -3.50 6.94
N GLU A 512 -22.69 -4.58 7.41
CA GLU A 512 -22.54 -5.08 8.79
C GLU A 512 -21.07 -5.38 9.12
N VAL A 513 -20.34 -6.02 8.19
CA VAL A 513 -18.91 -6.29 8.33
C VAL A 513 -18.07 -5.02 8.37
N LEU A 514 -18.32 -4.06 7.49
CA LEU A 514 -17.61 -2.78 7.49
C LEU A 514 -17.83 -2.00 8.80
N ASP A 515 -19.07 -1.96 9.30
CA ASP A 515 -19.39 -1.30 10.57
C ASP A 515 -18.72 -2.00 11.76
N PHE A 516 -18.69 -3.34 11.77
CA PHE A 516 -17.92 -4.10 12.77
C PHE A 516 -16.44 -3.71 12.74
N MET A 517 -15.82 -3.69 11.56
CA MET A 517 -14.41 -3.32 11.42
C MET A 517 -14.16 -1.90 11.92
N ARG A 518 -15.04 -0.94 11.58
CA ARG A 518 -14.91 0.45 12.06
C ARG A 518 -14.95 0.55 13.58
N HIS A 519 -15.91 -0.12 14.24
CA HIS A 519 -15.99 -0.12 15.69
C HIS A 519 -14.72 -0.70 16.34
N LYS A 520 -14.17 -1.80 15.79
CA LYS A 520 -12.89 -2.36 16.28
C LYS A 520 -11.72 -1.38 16.12
N LEU A 521 -11.64 -0.65 15.00
CA LEU A 521 -10.60 0.37 14.80
C LEU A 521 -10.73 1.52 15.80
N GLU A 522 -11.95 1.94 16.13
CA GLU A 522 -12.22 2.95 17.16
C GLU A 522 -11.75 2.46 18.55
N GLU A 523 -12.04 1.22 18.92
CA GLU A 523 -11.53 0.58 20.14
C GLU A 523 -9.99 0.61 20.18
N TYR A 524 -9.33 0.18 19.10
CA TYR A 524 -7.86 0.18 19.02
C TYR A 524 -7.27 1.58 19.17
N GLN A 525 -7.92 2.58 18.58
CA GLN A 525 -7.52 3.98 18.68
C GLN A 525 -7.66 4.52 20.11
N LEU A 526 -8.72 4.15 20.84
CA LEU A 526 -8.92 4.53 22.23
C LEU A 526 -7.88 3.90 23.16
N GLU A 527 -7.53 2.63 22.93
CA GLU A 527 -6.58 1.89 23.76
C GLU A 527 -5.12 2.30 23.55
N SER A 528 -4.70 2.45 22.28
CA SER A 528 -3.29 2.68 21.93
C SER A 528 -2.93 4.16 21.76
N ASN A 529 -3.94 5.03 21.64
CA ASN A 529 -3.80 6.43 21.25
C ASN A 529 -3.13 6.64 19.86
N TYR A 530 -3.06 5.61 19.01
CA TYR A 530 -2.66 5.75 17.62
C TYR A 530 -3.85 5.94 16.69
N LEU A 531 -3.59 6.52 15.51
CA LEU A 531 -4.60 6.67 14.46
C LEU A 531 -4.81 5.34 13.73
N TYR A 532 -6.06 5.00 13.46
CA TYR A 532 -6.45 3.82 12.68
C TYR A 532 -7.45 4.21 11.59
N ASN A 533 -7.38 3.55 10.44
CA ASN A 533 -8.36 3.75 9.37
C ASN A 533 -8.64 2.44 8.60
N LEU A 534 -9.83 2.43 7.97
CA LEU A 534 -10.31 1.33 7.14
C LEU A 534 -10.07 1.63 5.66
N GLU A 535 -9.32 0.79 4.95
CA GLU A 535 -8.97 1.00 3.55
C GLU A 535 -9.58 -0.05 2.60
N ALA A 536 -10.07 0.42 1.46
CA ALA A 536 -10.33 -0.42 0.29
C ALA A 536 -9.01 -0.69 -0.45
N SER A 537 -8.28 -1.71 0.02
CA SER A 537 -6.96 -2.09 -0.49
C SER A 537 -6.97 -2.30 -2.03
N PRO A 538 -6.10 -1.60 -2.78
CA PRO A 538 -5.95 -1.79 -4.23
C PRO A 538 -5.53 -3.21 -4.64
N ALA A 539 -4.83 -3.89 -3.72
CA ALA A 539 -4.51 -5.32 -3.78
C ALA A 539 -3.88 -5.82 -5.09
N GLU A 540 -2.92 -5.05 -5.65
CA GLU A 540 -2.20 -5.37 -6.89
C GLU A 540 -1.66 -6.81 -6.92
N GLY A 541 -0.79 -7.16 -5.97
CA GLY A 541 -0.31 -8.54 -5.81
C GLY A 541 -1.18 -9.40 -4.89
N ALA A 542 -1.83 -8.79 -3.88
CA ALA A 542 -2.56 -9.52 -2.86
C ALA A 542 -3.78 -10.28 -3.41
N SER A 543 -4.48 -9.72 -4.40
CA SER A 543 -5.64 -10.37 -5.04
C SER A 543 -5.30 -11.74 -5.60
N TYR A 544 -4.33 -11.79 -6.52
CA TYR A 544 -3.88 -13.05 -7.13
C TYR A 544 -3.22 -13.98 -6.12
N ARG A 545 -2.31 -13.46 -5.29
CA ARG A 545 -1.51 -14.27 -4.36
C ARG A 545 -2.37 -15.01 -3.34
N LEU A 546 -3.38 -14.34 -2.77
CA LEU A 546 -4.25 -14.94 -1.76
C LEU A 546 -5.20 -15.95 -2.40
N ALA A 547 -5.82 -15.62 -3.54
CA ALA A 547 -6.72 -16.53 -4.24
C ALA A 547 -6.01 -17.82 -4.68
N LYS A 548 -4.80 -17.71 -5.23
CA LYS A 548 -3.98 -18.87 -5.60
C LYS A 548 -3.67 -19.77 -4.40
N LYS A 549 -3.22 -19.19 -3.29
CA LYS A 549 -2.94 -19.95 -2.06
C LYS A 549 -4.18 -20.63 -1.49
N ASP A 550 -5.31 -19.95 -1.53
CA ASP A 550 -6.56 -20.49 -1.03
C ASP A 550 -7.03 -21.67 -1.88
N LYS A 551 -6.92 -21.60 -3.20
CA LYS A 551 -7.19 -22.73 -4.10
C LYS A 551 -6.27 -23.93 -3.87
N GLU A 552 -5.01 -23.69 -3.54
CA GLU A 552 -4.04 -24.75 -3.19
C GLU A 552 -4.42 -25.45 -1.88
N LEU A 553 -4.91 -24.70 -0.88
CA LEU A 553 -5.27 -25.22 0.44
C LEU A 553 -6.69 -25.81 0.51
N TYR A 554 -7.62 -25.18 -0.19
CA TYR A 554 -9.06 -25.46 -0.14
C TYR A 554 -9.59 -25.56 -1.57
N LYS A 555 -9.65 -26.78 -2.11
CA LYS A 555 -10.04 -26.99 -3.51
C LYS A 555 -11.42 -26.43 -3.86
N ASP A 556 -12.34 -26.45 -2.91
CA ASP A 556 -13.75 -26.06 -3.09
C ASP A 556 -14.01 -24.57 -2.78
N ILE A 557 -12.98 -23.79 -2.40
CA ILE A 557 -13.18 -22.36 -2.15
C ILE A 557 -13.53 -21.63 -3.45
N ILE A 558 -14.52 -20.75 -3.37
CA ILE A 558 -14.95 -19.90 -4.49
C ILE A 558 -14.00 -18.71 -4.58
N THR A 559 -13.46 -18.47 -5.78
CA THR A 559 -12.66 -17.31 -6.16
C THR A 559 -13.27 -16.68 -7.41
N ALA A 560 -12.90 -15.45 -7.74
CA ALA A 560 -13.15 -14.92 -9.08
C ALA A 560 -12.15 -15.54 -10.08
N GLY A 561 -12.50 -15.51 -11.37
CA GLY A 561 -11.71 -16.10 -12.46
C GLY A 561 -11.81 -17.63 -12.52
N ASP A 562 -12.12 -18.15 -13.72
CA ASP A 562 -12.30 -19.59 -13.93
C ASP A 562 -10.98 -20.37 -13.96
N ASP A 563 -10.01 -19.87 -14.72
CA ASP A 563 -8.71 -20.49 -14.99
C ASP A 563 -7.58 -19.89 -14.16
N VAL A 564 -7.54 -18.55 -14.04
CA VAL A 564 -6.59 -17.81 -13.21
C VAL A 564 -7.35 -17.20 -12.03
N PRO A 565 -7.17 -17.71 -10.80
CA PRO A 565 -7.97 -17.27 -9.66
C PRO A 565 -7.51 -15.89 -9.17
N TYR A 566 -8.46 -15.00 -8.88
CA TYR A 566 -8.21 -13.73 -8.23
C TYR A 566 -9.34 -13.41 -7.24
N TYR A 567 -9.14 -12.38 -6.42
CA TYR A 567 -10.19 -11.86 -5.54
C TYR A 567 -10.60 -10.46 -5.95
N THR A 568 -11.90 -10.20 -5.91
CA THR A 568 -12.47 -8.89 -6.17
C THR A 568 -11.89 -7.89 -5.17
N ASN A 569 -11.49 -6.71 -5.64
CA ASN A 569 -10.87 -5.71 -4.79
C ASN A 569 -11.85 -5.24 -3.70
N SER A 570 -11.47 -5.41 -2.43
CA SER A 570 -12.24 -4.95 -1.26
C SER A 570 -13.74 -5.30 -1.28
N THR A 571 -14.62 -4.30 -1.39
CA THR A 571 -16.08 -4.43 -1.51
C THR A 571 -16.59 -3.97 -2.86
N GLN A 572 -15.72 -3.89 -3.87
CA GLN A 572 -16.14 -3.60 -5.25
C GLN A 572 -17.09 -4.70 -5.75
N LEU A 573 -17.88 -4.36 -6.76
CA LEU A 573 -18.71 -5.33 -7.47
C LEU A 573 -17.82 -6.30 -8.26
N PRO A 574 -18.29 -7.52 -8.56
CA PRO A 574 -17.67 -8.37 -9.58
C PRO A 574 -17.49 -7.59 -10.88
N VAL A 575 -16.32 -7.72 -11.51
CA VAL A 575 -15.96 -6.92 -12.68
C VAL A 575 -16.82 -7.21 -13.91
N ASP A 576 -17.51 -8.34 -13.93
CA ASP A 576 -18.39 -8.82 -15.00
C ASP A 576 -19.89 -8.56 -14.72
N PHE A 577 -20.22 -7.80 -13.68
CA PHE A 577 -21.58 -7.67 -13.18
C PHE A 577 -22.51 -6.86 -14.10
N THR A 578 -22.16 -5.62 -14.44
CA THR A 578 -23.02 -4.69 -15.18
C THR A 578 -22.22 -3.77 -16.10
N GLU A 579 -22.84 -3.36 -17.20
CA GLU A 579 -22.33 -2.33 -18.13
C GLU A 579 -22.92 -0.94 -17.82
N ASP A 580 -23.89 -0.85 -16.89
CA ASP A 580 -24.47 0.43 -16.48
C ASP A 580 -23.72 1.01 -15.27
N ILE A 581 -23.06 2.14 -15.49
CA ILE A 581 -22.31 2.86 -14.46
C ILE A 581 -23.21 3.32 -13.30
N PHE A 582 -24.47 3.69 -13.56
CA PHE A 582 -25.36 4.19 -12.51
C PHE A 582 -25.85 3.06 -11.61
N THR A 583 -26.19 1.89 -12.18
CA THR A 583 -26.42 0.68 -11.40
C THR A 583 -25.21 0.35 -10.50
N ALA A 584 -23.98 0.45 -11.04
CA ALA A 584 -22.79 0.19 -10.24
C ALA A 584 -22.60 1.22 -9.11
N LEU A 585 -22.83 2.50 -9.39
CA LEU A 585 -22.76 3.60 -8.42
C LEU A 585 -23.82 3.45 -7.31
N ASP A 586 -25.07 3.12 -7.66
CA ASP A 586 -26.16 2.91 -6.71
C ASP A 586 -25.84 1.81 -5.69
N LEU A 587 -25.19 0.73 -6.14
CA LEU A 587 -24.80 -0.39 -5.30
C LEU A 587 -23.52 -0.13 -4.49
N GLN A 588 -22.64 0.75 -4.98
CA GLN A 588 -21.35 1.03 -4.35
C GLN A 588 -21.38 2.22 -3.39
N ASP A 589 -22.26 3.21 -3.59
CA ASP A 589 -22.23 4.47 -2.85
C ASP A 589 -22.12 4.27 -1.33
N GLU A 590 -23.04 3.47 -0.77
CA GLU A 590 -23.07 3.23 0.67
C GLU A 590 -21.82 2.48 1.15
N LEU A 591 -21.39 1.42 0.45
CA LEU A 591 -20.19 0.65 0.80
C LEU A 591 -18.95 1.53 0.81
N GLN A 592 -18.78 2.36 -0.22
CA GLN A 592 -17.63 3.26 -0.37
C GLN A 592 -17.58 4.29 0.75
N THR A 593 -18.73 4.80 1.22
CA THR A 593 -18.77 5.77 2.33
C THR A 593 -18.38 5.21 3.70
N LYS A 594 -18.35 3.88 3.88
CA LYS A 594 -17.92 3.25 5.14
C LYS A 594 -16.41 3.27 5.32
N TYR A 595 -15.62 3.43 4.26
CA TYR A 595 -14.17 3.50 4.38
C TYR A 595 -13.73 4.85 4.97
N THR A 596 -12.98 4.78 6.06
CA THR A 596 -12.40 5.96 6.73
C THR A 596 -10.99 6.27 6.23
N GLY A 597 -10.38 5.37 5.46
CA GLY A 597 -9.11 5.51 4.78
C GLY A 597 -9.28 5.65 3.27
N GLY A 598 -8.39 5.00 2.51
CA GLY A 598 -8.40 5.09 1.06
C GLY A 598 -9.53 4.28 0.40
N THR A 599 -10.32 4.91 -0.47
CA THR A 599 -11.31 4.22 -1.31
C THR A 599 -11.57 4.98 -2.61
N VAL A 600 -11.98 4.28 -3.67
CA VAL A 600 -12.31 4.90 -4.97
C VAL A 600 -13.28 4.03 -5.76
N PHE A 601 -14.17 4.68 -6.49
CA PHE A 601 -14.94 4.06 -7.57
C PHE A 601 -14.28 4.34 -8.94
N HIS A 602 -14.01 3.30 -9.72
CA HIS A 602 -13.45 3.45 -11.06
C HIS A 602 -14.54 3.26 -12.12
N GLY A 603 -14.88 4.31 -12.85
CA GLY A 603 -15.71 4.22 -14.05
C GLY A 603 -14.89 3.69 -15.24
N PHE A 604 -14.71 2.37 -15.32
CA PHE A 604 -13.97 1.72 -16.42
C PHE A 604 -14.75 1.80 -17.73
N LEU A 605 -14.18 2.42 -18.76
CA LEU A 605 -14.77 2.61 -20.09
C LEU A 605 -13.89 1.95 -21.14
N GLY A 606 -14.50 1.44 -22.20
CA GLY A 606 -13.76 0.76 -23.28
C GLY A 606 -12.97 1.66 -24.20
N GLU A 607 -13.29 2.95 -24.24
CA GLU A 607 -12.61 3.90 -25.10
C GLU A 607 -12.73 5.33 -24.55
N SER A 608 -11.99 6.26 -25.18
CA SER A 608 -12.06 7.68 -24.83
C SER A 608 -13.45 8.25 -25.09
N ILE A 609 -13.88 9.19 -24.24
CA ILE A 609 -15.11 9.96 -24.51
C ILE A 609 -14.81 10.98 -25.61
N SER A 610 -15.56 10.94 -26.72
CA SER A 610 -15.30 11.79 -27.89
C SER A 610 -15.67 13.26 -27.68
N ASP A 611 -16.71 13.53 -26.90
CA ASP A 611 -17.15 14.87 -26.51
C ASP A 611 -16.83 15.16 -25.03
N PRO A 612 -15.89 16.09 -24.73
CA PRO A 612 -15.59 16.50 -23.36
C PRO A 612 -16.80 17.01 -22.57
N SER A 613 -17.84 17.54 -23.24
CA SER A 613 -19.07 18.00 -22.58
C SER A 613 -19.85 16.83 -21.96
N THR A 614 -19.87 15.69 -22.65
CA THR A 614 -20.45 14.44 -22.12
C THR A 614 -19.67 13.94 -20.90
N CYS A 615 -18.34 14.00 -20.93
CA CYS A 615 -17.50 13.70 -19.77
C CYS A 615 -17.81 14.63 -18.58
N LYS A 616 -17.92 15.94 -18.85
CA LYS A 616 -18.28 16.93 -17.83
C LYS A 616 -19.62 16.61 -17.17
N GLU A 617 -20.65 16.32 -17.96
CA GLU A 617 -21.98 15.99 -17.45
C GLU A 617 -21.98 14.70 -16.63
N LEU A 618 -21.20 13.68 -17.01
CA LEU A 618 -21.05 12.47 -16.21
C LEU A 618 -20.39 12.75 -14.85
N VAL A 619 -19.24 13.43 -14.85
CA VAL A 619 -18.52 13.79 -13.60
C VAL A 619 -19.45 14.61 -12.69
N LYS A 620 -20.16 15.58 -13.25
CA LYS A 620 -21.13 16.40 -12.53
C LYS A 620 -22.28 15.56 -11.97
N LYS A 621 -22.89 14.67 -12.76
CA LYS A 621 -23.95 13.78 -12.27
C LYS A 621 -23.45 12.88 -11.14
N ILE A 622 -22.23 12.36 -11.21
CA ILE A 622 -21.67 11.53 -10.14
C ILE A 622 -21.51 12.38 -8.87
N ALA A 623 -20.87 13.55 -8.98
CA ALA A 623 -20.62 14.43 -7.84
C ALA A 623 -21.91 14.82 -7.09
N TYR A 624 -22.96 15.19 -7.82
CA TYR A 624 -24.20 15.74 -7.24
C TYR A 624 -25.24 14.69 -6.84
N ASN A 625 -25.18 13.46 -7.34
CA ASN A 625 -26.14 12.41 -6.97
C ASN A 625 -25.61 11.39 -5.96
N TYR A 626 -24.29 11.26 -5.82
CA TYR A 626 -23.65 10.27 -4.96
C TYR A 626 -22.78 10.91 -3.87
N ARG A 627 -22.54 10.17 -2.79
CA ARG A 627 -21.75 10.57 -1.61
C ARG A 627 -20.35 9.99 -1.60
N LEU A 628 -20.08 8.99 -2.44
CA LEU A 628 -18.78 8.33 -2.55
C LEU A 628 -17.64 9.36 -2.66
N PRO A 629 -16.53 9.13 -1.94
CA PRO A 629 -15.54 10.18 -1.71
C PRO A 629 -14.60 10.40 -2.91
N TYR A 630 -14.29 9.36 -3.67
CA TYR A 630 -13.41 9.45 -4.83
C TYR A 630 -13.94 8.65 -5.99
N TYR A 631 -13.78 9.21 -7.20
CA TYR A 631 -14.02 8.49 -8.42
C TYR A 631 -13.09 8.92 -9.55
N THR A 632 -12.96 8.04 -10.54
CA THR A 632 -12.26 8.31 -11.79
C THR A 632 -13.13 7.92 -12.97
N ILE A 633 -12.96 8.60 -14.09
CA ILE A 633 -13.38 8.12 -15.41
C ILE A 633 -12.15 7.48 -16.04
N THR A 634 -12.25 6.23 -16.50
CA THR A 634 -11.08 5.43 -16.89
C THR A 634 -11.30 4.82 -18.28
N PRO A 635 -11.00 5.55 -19.35
CA PRO A 635 -10.97 4.99 -20.69
C PRO A 635 -9.79 4.03 -20.90
N THR A 636 -10.04 2.94 -21.61
CA THR A 636 -9.02 2.09 -22.22
C THR A 636 -8.54 2.72 -23.53
N PHE A 637 -7.23 2.72 -23.76
CA PHE A 637 -6.62 3.23 -24.99
C PHE A 637 -5.35 2.47 -25.33
N SER A 638 -4.87 2.62 -26.56
CA SER A 638 -3.70 1.91 -27.07
C SER A 638 -2.66 2.88 -27.61
N ILE A 639 -1.38 2.55 -27.47
CA ILE A 639 -0.27 3.33 -28.02
C ILE A 639 0.45 2.50 -29.09
N CYS A 640 0.60 3.07 -30.28
CA CYS A 640 1.43 2.53 -31.36
C CYS A 640 2.71 3.36 -31.50
N ASP A 641 3.88 2.72 -31.56
CA ASP A 641 5.15 3.42 -31.76
C ASP A 641 5.21 4.27 -33.04
N ASN A 642 4.41 3.93 -34.07
CA ASN A 642 4.37 4.69 -35.32
C ASN A 642 3.29 5.78 -35.34
N HIS A 643 2.14 5.53 -34.70
CA HIS A 643 0.93 6.36 -34.86
C HIS A 643 0.47 7.04 -33.57
N GLY A 644 1.15 6.79 -32.44
CA GLY A 644 0.82 7.33 -31.13
C GLY A 644 -0.49 6.77 -30.58
N TYR A 645 -1.29 7.67 -30.00
CA TYR A 645 -2.55 7.35 -29.34
C TYR A 645 -3.62 6.79 -30.29
N ILE A 646 -4.27 5.71 -29.88
CA ILE A 646 -5.38 5.06 -30.54
C ILE A 646 -6.46 4.83 -29.48
N SER A 647 -7.69 5.26 -29.74
CA SER A 647 -8.78 5.04 -28.80
C SER A 647 -9.15 3.56 -28.74
N GLY A 648 -9.46 3.06 -27.55
CA GLY A 648 -9.89 1.68 -27.34
C GLY A 648 -8.77 0.65 -27.20
N GLU A 649 -9.18 -0.60 -27.03
CA GLU A 649 -8.33 -1.77 -26.85
C GLU A 649 -7.87 -2.35 -28.20
N HIS A 650 -6.61 -2.11 -28.55
CA HIS A 650 -5.98 -2.61 -29.76
C HIS A 650 -4.60 -3.16 -29.43
N PHE A 651 -4.45 -4.48 -29.37
CA PHE A 651 -3.12 -5.12 -29.28
C PHE A 651 -2.33 -5.06 -30.59
N THR A 652 -3.02 -4.82 -31.70
CA THR A 652 -2.42 -4.64 -33.02
C THR A 652 -2.95 -3.35 -33.63
N CYS A 653 -2.04 -2.48 -34.06
CA CYS A 653 -2.38 -1.19 -34.63
C CYS A 653 -3.24 -1.36 -35.89
N PRO A 654 -4.45 -0.78 -35.95
CA PRO A 654 -5.32 -0.87 -37.12
C PRO A 654 -4.74 -0.18 -38.36
N GLN A 655 -3.73 0.67 -38.21
CA GLN A 655 -3.14 1.43 -39.32
C GLN A 655 -1.87 0.79 -39.91
N CYS A 656 -0.96 0.23 -39.10
CA CYS A 656 0.29 -0.39 -39.59
C CYS A 656 0.44 -1.88 -39.28
N GLY A 657 -0.47 -2.50 -38.53
CA GLY A 657 -0.38 -3.91 -38.16
C GLY A 657 0.72 -4.27 -37.17
N LYS A 658 1.42 -3.28 -36.58
CA LYS A 658 2.40 -3.51 -35.51
C LYS A 658 1.71 -3.73 -34.17
N GLU A 659 2.43 -4.31 -33.23
CA GLU A 659 1.99 -4.45 -31.84
C GLU A 659 1.75 -3.08 -31.18
N CYS A 660 0.78 -3.04 -30.29
CA CYS A 660 0.38 -1.87 -29.52
C CYS A 660 0.42 -2.16 -28.02
N GLU A 661 0.76 -1.13 -27.24
CA GLU A 661 0.65 -1.15 -25.79
C GLU A 661 -0.78 -0.74 -25.41
N VAL A 662 -1.53 -1.63 -24.75
CA VAL A 662 -2.87 -1.30 -24.25
C VAL A 662 -2.75 -0.76 -22.83
N TYR A 663 -3.23 0.45 -22.61
CA TYR A 663 -3.22 1.14 -21.32
C TYR A 663 -4.61 1.12 -20.71
N SER A 664 -4.67 0.72 -19.43
CA SER A 664 -5.86 0.89 -18.60
C SER A 664 -5.45 1.05 -17.13
N ARG A 665 -6.39 1.53 -16.30
CA ARG A 665 -6.23 1.55 -14.85
C ARG A 665 -6.78 0.23 -14.32
N VAL A 666 -5.92 -0.63 -13.75
CA VAL A 666 -6.41 -1.90 -13.16
C VAL A 666 -6.71 -1.73 -11.67
N VAL A 667 -5.75 -1.21 -10.89
CA VAL A 667 -5.91 -1.04 -9.43
C VAL A 667 -5.88 0.42 -8.95
N GLY A 668 -5.54 1.36 -9.82
CA GLY A 668 -5.45 2.76 -9.43
C GLY A 668 -4.50 3.66 -10.21
N TYR A 669 -3.71 3.16 -11.15
CA TYR A 669 -2.88 3.99 -12.02
C TYR A 669 -2.73 3.32 -13.39
N TYR A 670 -2.35 4.10 -14.39
CA TYR A 670 -2.18 3.62 -15.75
C TYR A 670 -0.84 2.93 -15.94
N ARG A 671 -0.89 1.69 -16.43
CA ARG A 671 0.24 0.93 -16.96
C ARG A 671 -0.20 0.07 -18.15
N PRO A 672 0.72 -0.28 -19.05
CA PRO A 672 0.46 -1.28 -20.08
C PRO A 672 -0.07 -2.58 -19.45
N LEU A 673 -1.10 -3.18 -20.06
CA LEU A 673 -1.67 -4.46 -19.62
C LEU A 673 -0.62 -5.56 -19.50
N GLN A 674 0.39 -5.52 -20.36
CA GLN A 674 1.51 -6.46 -20.41
C GLN A 674 2.31 -6.50 -19.09
N ASN A 675 2.34 -5.41 -18.33
CA ASN A 675 3.15 -5.27 -17.10
C ASN A 675 2.46 -5.80 -15.85
N TRP A 676 1.16 -6.11 -15.90
CA TRP A 676 0.43 -6.60 -14.74
C TRP A 676 0.67 -8.10 -14.51
N ASN A 677 0.44 -8.56 -13.27
CA ASN A 677 0.44 -9.99 -12.98
C ASN A 677 -0.77 -10.69 -13.63
N GLU A 678 -0.68 -12.01 -13.74
CA GLU A 678 -1.69 -12.83 -14.44
C GLU A 678 -3.10 -12.68 -13.85
N GLY A 679 -3.24 -12.55 -12.53
CA GLY A 679 -4.55 -12.34 -11.90
C GLY A 679 -5.16 -10.99 -12.28
N LYS A 680 -4.36 -9.93 -12.36
CA LYS A 680 -4.83 -8.60 -12.80
C LYS A 680 -5.09 -8.51 -14.30
N LYS A 681 -4.38 -9.28 -15.13
CA LYS A 681 -4.71 -9.46 -16.54
C LYS A 681 -6.05 -10.19 -16.70
N LYS A 682 -6.28 -11.24 -15.90
CA LYS A 682 -7.55 -11.97 -15.91
C LYS A 682 -8.72 -11.10 -15.43
N GLU A 683 -8.53 -10.33 -14.35
CA GLU A 683 -9.51 -9.35 -13.87
C GLU A 683 -9.86 -8.31 -14.95
N PHE A 684 -8.88 -7.85 -15.73
CA PHE A 684 -9.15 -6.97 -16.86
C PHE A 684 -9.94 -7.69 -17.97
N ALA A 685 -9.55 -8.92 -18.32
CA ALA A 685 -10.21 -9.68 -19.38
C ALA A 685 -11.66 -10.08 -19.06
N ASP A 686 -11.98 -10.31 -17.79
CA ASP A 686 -13.34 -10.64 -17.35
C ASP A 686 -14.23 -9.39 -17.22
N ARG A 687 -13.65 -8.20 -17.29
CA ARG A 687 -14.34 -6.95 -16.99
C ARG A 687 -15.37 -6.61 -18.06
N LYS A 688 -16.58 -6.24 -17.62
CA LYS A 688 -17.52 -5.48 -18.42
C LYS A 688 -17.25 -3.99 -18.24
N GLU A 689 -16.99 -3.33 -19.34
CA GLU A 689 -16.76 -1.90 -19.37
C GLU A 689 -18.10 -1.16 -19.38
N PHE A 690 -18.15 0.01 -18.75
CA PHE A 690 -19.38 0.79 -18.69
C PHE A 690 -19.65 1.47 -20.04
N VAL A 691 -20.92 1.46 -20.44
CA VAL A 691 -21.41 2.15 -21.62
C VAL A 691 -22.02 3.49 -21.18
N ILE A 692 -21.48 4.60 -21.71
CA ILE A 692 -21.92 5.97 -21.41
C ILE A 692 -22.68 6.56 -22.59
#